data_AF-A0A7K0KPC5-F1
#
_entry.id   AF-A0A7K0KPC5-F1
#
_cell.length_a   1.000
_cell.length_b   1.000
_cell.length_c   1.000
_cell.angle_alpha   90.00
_cell.angle_beta   90.00
_cell.angle_gamma   90.00
#
_symmetry.space_group_name_H-M   'P 1'
#
loop_
_entity.id
_entity.type
_entity.pdbx_description
1 polymer ?
#
loop_
_entity_poly.entity_id
_entity_poly.type
_entity_poly.pdbx_seq_one_letter_code
_entity_poly.pdbx_strand_id
1 'polypeptide(L)'
;MSDATAPPASAPAHWEADVVLRDGRTVRIRPITANDGEALASFHRSLSDQTVYFRFFAPYPELSQRDVDRFSQVDHVDRVALVATVGGELVGVARYDRLDETDAEVAFVVRDDHQGRGLGSVLLEHLAAAARERDVRRFVAEVLPSNRRMLATFEEAGYHPSHRIEDGVVVLSFDIAPSHSSERVRVAREHRAEARSVAALVAPKSVVIVGAGRDTASLGHQMLRHLMDSGFTGRIYVVNRVAAAQGATVLGVPTYARVRDIAESVDLAVVAVPVEEVSGVVDDCAAIGVAGLLVVSSGFAESGPEGLARQRALVRRARGNGMRVIGPNALGIVNTDPLVQLNASLAPSMPRRAPIGFFCQSGALGGTILARAHRRGLGVSTFVSAGNRADISGNDLLQFWEDDTSTDVVLLYLESLGNPRKFTRIARRLSRSKPVVAMRTGRSTQSYPLGHSVRRTTLPVAAVDSIFAQAGVIETDSLGQLFDVAGLLAFQPLPQGSRVAVVGNSDALAVLTTDACESSGLSVVGAPVTLRQDCDVDTFARSIREVLGDDHVDSLVITHVPMLGVPGQPWERAISAAATGATKPVVAVLVAARDESGLIAPQPGSVDPAPGSVPFYGTVEEAVMALSRVTRYAQWRARPLGEIPDFADLRREEAAAVVLEVLGSSDVGHAERDAQGEDGVELRAQDPADQLSRILAAYGIEVWPGSPVASEDEAVAASETVGYPVVLKTLDIRFASRTDLGGLRLNLDNQSAVRNAYASMAASLDPDAAANLVVQGMAPPGVACVVGSVEDALFGPVVSFGLSGVVPELLGDRGYRIPPLTDADARDLVAAPGASPVLDGVGGSTTADRDALENLVLRVGLLADDLPEVGDLVLEPVVVSASGLVVLGARAVLRHPAARTDSRARRLGT
;
A
#
# COMPACT_ATOMS: atom_id res chain seq x y z
N MET A 1 39.99 -2.78 42.58
CA MET A 1 39.90 -2.18 41.23
C MET A 1 39.32 -3.26 40.32
N SER A 2 38.00 -3.25 40.20
CA SER A 2 37.20 -4.26 39.51
C SER A 2 36.54 -3.54 38.34
N ASP A 3 37.16 -3.63 37.17
CA ASP A 3 36.56 -3.16 35.92
C ASP A 3 35.66 -4.29 35.42
N ALA A 4 34.38 -4.22 35.81
CA ALA A 4 33.36 -5.15 35.37
C ALA A 4 32.94 -4.72 33.96
N THR A 5 33.47 -5.41 32.95
CA THR A 5 33.03 -5.31 31.56
C THR A 5 31.52 -5.55 31.48
N ALA A 6 30.80 -4.52 31.05
CA ALA A 6 29.39 -4.62 30.72
C ALA A 6 29.17 -5.79 29.72
N PRO A 7 28.06 -6.55 29.82
CA PRO A 7 27.77 -7.61 28.86
C PRO A 7 27.68 -7.02 27.45
N PRO A 8 28.13 -7.74 26.40
CA PRO A 8 28.02 -7.26 25.03
C PRO A 8 26.56 -6.97 24.72
N ALA A 9 26.28 -5.75 24.21
CA ALA A 9 24.95 -5.35 23.80
C ALA A 9 24.40 -6.35 22.79
N SER A 10 23.15 -6.81 22.97
CA SER A 10 22.52 -7.74 22.05
C SER A 10 22.30 -7.08 20.69
N ALA A 11 22.62 -7.81 19.62
CA ALA A 11 22.41 -7.37 18.25
C ALA A 11 20.93 -6.95 18.02
N PRO A 12 20.66 -5.75 17.46
CA PRO A 12 19.30 -5.29 17.27
C PRO A 12 18.54 -6.12 16.22
N ALA A 13 17.57 -6.94 16.68
CA ALA A 13 16.85 -7.87 15.80
C ALA A 13 16.00 -7.16 14.73
N HIS A 14 15.53 -5.92 14.97
CA HIS A 14 14.70 -5.16 14.03
C HIS A 14 15.47 -4.62 12.81
N TRP A 15 16.81 -4.69 12.84
CA TRP A 15 17.68 -4.40 11.70
C TRP A 15 17.75 -5.55 10.69
N GLU A 16 17.27 -6.74 11.04
CA GLU A 16 17.17 -7.84 10.08
C GLU A 16 16.16 -7.56 8.98
N ALA A 17 16.51 -7.90 7.75
CA ALA A 17 15.63 -7.74 6.60
C ALA A 17 15.96 -8.75 5.50
N ASP A 18 14.92 -9.28 4.85
CA ASP A 18 15.07 -9.89 3.52
C ASP A 18 14.84 -8.83 2.46
N VAL A 19 15.69 -8.77 1.44
CA VAL A 19 15.63 -7.77 0.37
C VAL A 19 15.80 -8.42 -0.99
N VAL A 20 15.19 -7.83 -2.01
CA VAL A 20 15.33 -8.27 -3.41
C VAL A 20 16.42 -7.45 -4.09
N LEU A 21 17.35 -8.14 -4.75
CA LEU A 21 18.45 -7.54 -5.50
C LEU A 21 18.05 -7.25 -6.95
N ARG A 22 18.93 -6.55 -7.67
CA ARG A 22 18.70 -6.10 -9.06
C ARG A 22 18.48 -7.24 -10.06
N ASP A 23 18.88 -8.46 -9.72
CA ASP A 23 18.67 -9.67 -10.50
C ASP A 23 17.37 -10.42 -10.15
N GLY A 24 16.60 -9.92 -9.16
CA GLY A 24 15.36 -10.52 -8.70
C GLY A 24 15.54 -11.59 -7.61
N ARG A 25 16.77 -11.92 -7.21
CA ARG A 25 17.05 -12.87 -6.11
C ARG A 25 17.03 -12.18 -4.77
N THR A 26 16.79 -12.93 -3.70
CA THR A 26 16.79 -12.41 -2.33
C THR A 26 18.14 -12.53 -1.65
N VAL A 27 18.35 -11.68 -0.66
CA VAL A 27 19.45 -11.78 0.30
C VAL A 27 18.95 -11.40 1.69
N ARG A 28 19.49 -12.04 2.73
CA ARG A 28 19.21 -11.70 4.13
C ARG A 28 20.25 -10.71 4.62
N ILE A 29 19.83 -9.58 5.15
CA ILE A 29 20.66 -8.63 5.89
C ILE A 29 20.38 -8.81 7.37
N ARG A 30 21.44 -8.82 8.19
CA ARG A 30 21.34 -8.85 9.64
C ARG A 30 22.54 -8.16 10.30
N PRO A 31 22.45 -7.76 11.57
CA PRO A 31 23.64 -7.36 12.32
C PRO A 31 24.68 -8.49 12.35
N ILE A 32 25.96 -8.10 12.33
CA ILE A 32 27.04 -9.03 12.64
C ILE A 32 26.95 -9.44 14.12
N THR A 33 27.42 -10.64 14.44
CA THR A 33 27.51 -11.14 15.81
C THR A 33 28.94 -11.64 16.08
N ALA A 34 29.30 -11.77 17.35
CA ALA A 34 30.60 -12.32 17.75
C ALA A 34 30.85 -13.74 17.18
N ASN A 35 29.78 -14.50 16.89
CA ASN A 35 29.87 -15.85 16.31
C ASN A 35 30.22 -15.86 14.82
N ASP A 36 30.22 -14.72 14.14
CA ASP A 36 30.49 -14.63 12.70
C ASP A 36 31.98 -14.61 12.36
N GLY A 37 32.88 -14.67 13.35
CA GLY A 37 34.33 -14.53 13.12
C GLY A 37 34.88 -15.51 12.07
N GLU A 38 34.51 -16.79 12.14
CA GLU A 38 34.95 -17.79 11.16
C GLU A 38 34.35 -17.54 9.77
N ALA A 39 33.05 -17.21 9.72
CA ALA A 39 32.36 -16.90 8.47
C ALA A 39 32.97 -15.65 7.79
N LEU A 40 33.35 -14.64 8.58
CA LEU A 40 34.01 -13.42 8.12
C LEU A 40 35.40 -13.71 7.56
N ALA A 41 36.19 -14.54 8.24
CA ALA A 41 37.50 -14.96 7.75
C ALA A 41 37.39 -15.77 6.44
N SER A 42 36.39 -16.66 6.35
CA SER A 42 36.11 -17.43 5.13
C SER A 42 35.69 -16.52 3.97
N PHE A 43 34.77 -15.58 4.24
CA PHE A 43 34.35 -14.56 3.28
C PHE A 43 35.54 -13.75 2.77
N HIS A 44 36.41 -13.29 3.66
CA HIS A 44 37.59 -12.52 3.28
C HIS A 44 38.52 -13.30 2.34
N ARG A 45 38.78 -14.58 2.63
CA ARG A 45 39.59 -15.46 1.75
C ARG A 45 38.95 -15.71 0.39
N SER A 46 37.64 -15.55 0.26
CA SER A 46 36.93 -15.71 -1.01
C SER A 46 36.98 -14.48 -1.93
N LEU A 47 37.48 -13.35 -1.43
CA LEU A 47 37.58 -12.10 -2.20
C LEU A 47 38.79 -12.14 -3.15
N SER A 48 38.65 -11.47 -4.30
CA SER A 48 39.80 -11.24 -5.18
C SER A 48 40.82 -10.28 -4.55
N ASP A 49 42.09 -10.42 -4.93
CA ASP A 49 43.18 -9.51 -4.52
C ASP A 49 42.83 -8.05 -4.81
N GLN A 50 42.12 -7.78 -5.92
CA GLN A 50 41.67 -6.45 -6.29
C GLN A 50 40.62 -5.91 -5.29
N THR A 51 39.64 -6.73 -4.91
CA THR A 51 38.62 -6.34 -3.94
C THR A 51 39.23 -6.08 -2.56
N VAL A 52 40.20 -6.92 -2.14
CA VAL A 52 40.98 -6.72 -0.91
C VAL A 52 41.77 -5.41 -0.97
N TYR A 53 42.52 -5.19 -2.04
CA TYR A 53 43.32 -3.97 -2.22
C TYR A 53 42.46 -2.71 -2.19
N PHE A 54 41.29 -2.73 -2.84
CA PHE A 54 40.35 -1.62 -2.81
C PHE A 54 39.72 -1.37 -1.45
N ARG A 55 39.63 -2.38 -0.58
CA ARG A 55 39.04 -2.28 0.75
C ARG A 55 40.03 -1.79 1.81
N PHE A 56 41.28 -2.23 1.73
CA PHE A 56 42.31 -2.00 2.77
C PHE A 56 43.46 -1.11 2.30
N PHE A 57 43.46 -0.71 1.03
CA PHE A 57 44.50 0.10 0.39
C PHE A 57 45.90 -0.52 0.40
N ALA A 58 45.99 -1.81 0.72
CA ALA A 58 47.20 -2.60 0.78
C ALA A 58 46.91 -4.08 0.46
N PRO A 59 47.91 -4.86 0.02
CA PRO A 59 47.81 -6.32 -0.01
C PRO A 59 47.55 -6.84 1.39
N TYR A 60 46.41 -7.48 1.59
CA TYR A 60 45.96 -7.93 2.90
C TYR A 60 45.28 -9.29 2.78
N PRO A 61 46.02 -10.36 2.45
CA PRO A 61 45.45 -11.64 1.98
C PRO A 61 44.65 -12.40 3.03
N GLU A 62 44.98 -12.23 4.32
CA GLU A 62 44.29 -12.88 5.43
C GLU A 62 44.03 -11.87 6.56
N LEU A 63 42.86 -11.97 7.19
CA LEU A 63 42.57 -11.26 8.43
C LEU A 63 43.35 -11.91 9.57
N SER A 64 44.07 -11.12 10.37
CA SER A 64 44.62 -11.63 11.63
C SER A 64 43.49 -11.97 12.61
N GLN A 65 43.73 -12.85 13.60
CA GLN A 65 42.71 -13.15 14.61
C GLN A 65 42.21 -11.87 15.32
N ARG A 66 43.12 -10.92 15.55
CA ARG A 66 42.78 -9.62 16.14
C ARG A 66 41.81 -8.83 15.25
N ASP A 67 41.99 -8.88 13.93
CA ASP A 67 41.11 -8.19 12.99
C ASP A 67 39.76 -8.90 12.84
N VAL A 68 39.75 -10.23 12.86
CA VAL A 68 38.52 -11.02 12.94
C VAL A 68 37.70 -10.63 14.17
N ASP A 69 38.32 -10.64 15.35
CA ASP A 69 37.67 -10.30 16.62
C ASP A 69 37.20 -8.83 16.60
N ARG A 70 38.06 -7.90 16.17
CA ARG A 70 37.71 -6.47 16.04
C ARG A 70 36.53 -6.28 15.10
N PHE A 71 36.45 -7.04 14.02
CA PHE A 71 35.45 -6.85 12.99
C PHE A 71 34.11 -7.53 13.29
N SER A 72 34.09 -8.63 14.03
CA SER A 72 32.89 -9.37 14.44
C SER A 72 32.30 -8.91 15.77
N GLN A 73 33.13 -8.40 16.69
CA GLN A 73 32.71 -7.92 18.01
C GLN A 73 32.54 -6.40 17.96
N VAL A 74 31.29 -5.96 17.85
CA VAL A 74 30.89 -4.56 17.79
C VAL A 74 29.83 -4.26 18.85
N ASP A 75 29.74 -3.00 19.31
CA ASP A 75 28.79 -2.57 20.35
C ASP A 75 27.40 -2.23 19.80
N HIS A 76 27.26 -2.15 18.48
CA HIS A 76 26.07 -1.71 17.76
C HIS A 76 25.63 -0.28 18.07
N VAL A 77 26.45 0.55 18.70
CA VAL A 77 26.21 1.97 19.05
C VAL A 77 27.16 2.85 18.24
N ASP A 78 28.44 2.81 18.59
CA ASP A 78 29.51 3.59 17.96
C ASP A 78 30.19 2.78 16.87
N ARG A 79 30.16 1.46 16.99
CA ARG A 79 30.65 0.52 15.99
C ARG A 79 29.48 -0.35 15.56
N VAL A 80 29.04 -0.20 14.32
CA VAL A 80 27.95 -1.00 13.75
C VAL A 80 28.46 -1.74 12.54
N ALA A 81 28.07 -3.01 12.41
CA ALA A 81 28.29 -3.78 11.20
C ALA A 81 27.06 -4.63 10.86
N LEU A 82 26.74 -4.64 9.57
CA LEU A 82 25.70 -5.45 8.95
C LEU A 82 26.34 -6.41 7.95
N VAL A 83 25.82 -7.64 7.91
CA VAL A 83 26.24 -8.66 6.96
C VAL A 83 25.07 -9.06 6.07
N ALA A 84 25.39 -9.35 4.81
CA ALA A 84 24.47 -9.92 3.84
C ALA A 84 24.78 -11.41 3.64
N THR A 85 23.77 -12.28 3.69
CA THR A 85 23.93 -13.74 3.57
C THR A 85 23.03 -14.38 2.52
N VAL A 86 23.57 -15.40 1.84
CA VAL A 86 22.85 -16.31 0.94
C VAL A 86 23.31 -17.74 1.24
N GLY A 87 22.37 -18.66 1.48
CA GLY A 87 22.69 -20.04 1.89
C GLY A 87 23.41 -20.14 3.24
N GLY A 88 23.36 -19.08 4.06
CA GLY A 88 24.13 -18.96 5.29
C GLY A 88 25.56 -18.44 5.10
N GLU A 89 26.05 -18.34 3.86
CA GLU A 89 27.36 -17.74 3.56
C GLU A 89 27.29 -16.23 3.53
N LEU A 90 28.33 -15.55 4.03
CA LEU A 90 28.45 -14.10 3.86
C LEU A 90 28.79 -13.76 2.41
N VAL A 91 28.07 -12.79 1.86
CA VAL A 91 28.26 -12.29 0.48
C VAL A 91 28.54 -10.79 0.45
N GLY A 92 28.41 -10.10 1.58
CA GLY A 92 28.80 -8.71 1.76
C GLY A 92 28.81 -8.29 3.21
N VAL A 93 29.62 -7.28 3.52
CA VAL A 93 29.77 -6.68 4.85
C VAL A 93 29.80 -5.17 4.70
N ALA A 94 29.02 -4.45 5.52
CA ALA A 94 29.08 -3.00 5.63
C ALA A 94 29.15 -2.60 7.09
N ARG A 95 29.95 -1.58 7.40
CA ARG A 95 30.14 -1.11 8.76
C ARG A 95 30.30 0.40 8.81
N TYR A 96 30.01 0.97 9.97
CA TYR A 96 30.48 2.28 10.35
C TYR A 96 31.19 2.26 11.70
N ASP A 97 32.15 3.15 11.86
CA ASP A 97 32.77 3.49 13.14
C ASP A 97 32.57 5.00 13.37
N ARG A 98 32.00 5.39 14.53
CA ARG A 98 31.70 6.78 14.87
C ARG A 98 33.00 7.59 15.02
N LEU A 99 33.04 8.77 14.42
CA LEU A 99 34.17 9.70 14.48
C LEU A 99 33.96 10.75 15.58
N ASP A 100 32.75 11.30 15.66
CA ASP A 100 32.34 12.28 16.67
C ASP A 100 30.84 12.17 16.99
N GLU A 101 30.23 13.18 17.62
CA GLU A 101 28.81 13.14 18.01
C GLU A 101 27.86 12.92 16.83
N THR A 102 28.17 13.40 15.62
CA THR A 102 27.26 13.36 14.46
C THR A 102 27.79 12.64 13.23
N ASP A 103 29.11 12.42 13.14
CA ASP A 103 29.77 11.91 11.94
C ASP A 103 30.33 10.49 12.16
N ALA A 104 30.23 9.63 11.15
CA ALA A 104 30.77 8.27 11.18
C ALA A 104 31.48 7.89 9.87
N GLU A 105 32.57 7.14 9.97
CA GLU A 105 33.28 6.60 8.81
C GLU A 105 32.60 5.32 8.34
N VAL A 106 32.31 5.19 7.04
CA VAL A 106 31.63 4.03 6.45
C VAL A 106 32.50 3.25 5.50
N ALA A 107 32.27 1.95 5.51
CA ALA A 107 33.22 0.99 4.97
C ALA A 107 32.51 -0.29 4.55
N PHE A 108 32.71 -0.76 3.31
CA PHE A 108 32.00 -1.94 2.81
C PHE A 108 32.78 -2.77 1.80
N VAL A 109 32.39 -4.04 1.71
CA VAL A 109 32.97 -5.04 0.83
C VAL A 109 31.90 -6.02 0.37
N VAL A 110 31.90 -6.36 -0.91
CA VAL A 110 30.95 -7.30 -1.53
C VAL A 110 31.73 -8.34 -2.32
N ARG A 111 31.38 -9.62 -2.13
CA ARG A 111 32.01 -10.75 -2.83
C ARG A 111 31.89 -10.58 -4.34
N ASP A 112 32.94 -10.93 -5.08
CA ASP A 112 33.08 -10.58 -6.50
C ASP A 112 31.92 -11.10 -7.38
N ASP A 113 31.41 -12.30 -7.11
CA ASP A 113 30.25 -12.94 -7.77
C ASP A 113 28.89 -12.29 -7.40
N HIS A 114 28.87 -11.45 -6.36
CA HIS A 114 27.69 -10.68 -5.94
C HIS A 114 27.76 -9.19 -6.32
N GLN A 115 28.86 -8.72 -6.92
CA GLN A 115 28.98 -7.33 -7.38
C GLN A 115 28.03 -7.05 -8.56
N GLY A 116 27.63 -5.78 -8.74
CA GLY A 116 26.72 -5.36 -9.81
C GLY A 116 25.23 -5.71 -9.59
N ARG A 117 24.91 -6.45 -8.52
CA ARG A 117 23.52 -6.83 -8.16
C ARG A 117 22.81 -5.79 -7.28
N GLY A 118 23.45 -4.65 -7.01
CA GLY A 118 22.92 -3.55 -6.19
C GLY A 118 23.10 -3.74 -4.67
N LEU A 119 23.81 -4.79 -4.24
CA LEU A 119 23.98 -5.12 -2.82
C LEU A 119 24.65 -4.00 -2.00
N GLY A 120 25.69 -3.36 -2.54
CA GLY A 120 26.40 -2.28 -1.85
C GLY A 120 25.47 -1.11 -1.48
N SER A 121 24.62 -0.67 -2.40
CA SER A 121 23.65 0.38 -2.10
C SER A 121 22.55 -0.06 -1.13
N VAL A 122 22.14 -1.33 -1.15
CA VAL A 122 21.18 -1.84 -0.16
C VAL A 122 21.83 -1.84 1.22
N LEU A 123 23.06 -2.34 1.34
CA LEU A 123 23.79 -2.32 2.61
C LEU A 123 23.96 -0.89 3.14
N LEU A 124 24.31 0.07 2.28
CA LEU A 124 24.39 1.48 2.64
C LEU A 124 23.06 2.04 3.15
N GLU A 125 21.95 1.71 2.49
CA GLU A 125 20.60 2.12 2.89
C GLU A 125 20.22 1.60 4.29
N HIS A 126 20.50 0.32 4.58
CA HIS A 126 20.26 -0.26 5.90
C HIS A 126 21.20 0.28 6.97
N LEU A 127 22.48 0.50 6.62
CA LEU A 127 23.46 1.06 7.53
C LEU A 127 23.12 2.52 7.89
N ALA A 128 22.67 3.32 6.92
CA ALA A 128 22.19 4.69 7.15
C ALA A 128 20.91 4.73 8.00
N ALA A 129 20.02 3.74 7.88
CA ALA A 129 18.87 3.62 8.78
C ALA A 129 19.33 3.33 10.23
N ALA A 130 20.22 2.35 10.42
CA ALA A 130 20.78 2.02 11.72
C ALA A 130 21.55 3.18 12.36
N ALA A 131 22.31 3.94 11.57
CA ALA A 131 23.10 5.07 12.06
C ALA A 131 22.22 6.24 12.54
N ARG A 132 21.10 6.51 11.87
CA ARG A 132 20.13 7.54 12.30
C ARG A 132 19.44 7.19 13.61
N GLU A 133 19.17 5.91 13.85
CA GLU A 133 18.66 5.44 15.16
C GLU A 133 19.66 5.68 16.29
N ARG A 134 20.92 6.00 15.96
CA ARG A 134 22.02 6.33 16.88
C ARG A 134 22.48 7.78 16.72
N ASP A 135 21.63 8.68 16.24
CA ASP A 135 21.94 10.12 16.15
C ASP A 135 23.11 10.51 15.22
N VAL A 136 23.56 9.60 14.35
CA VAL A 136 24.51 9.93 13.28
C VAL A 136 23.77 10.68 12.18
N ARG A 137 24.32 11.80 11.73
CA ARG A 137 23.77 12.67 10.68
C ARG A 137 24.54 12.59 9.37
N ARG A 138 25.82 12.25 9.42
CA ARG A 138 26.69 12.27 8.24
C ARG A 138 27.59 11.06 8.17
N PHE A 139 27.79 10.57 6.95
CA PHE A 139 28.79 9.56 6.65
C PHE A 139 29.99 10.16 5.92
N VAL A 140 31.16 9.66 6.27
CA VAL A 140 32.45 9.93 5.63
C VAL A 140 32.98 8.61 5.07
N ALA A 141 33.53 8.59 3.85
CA ALA A 141 34.11 7.40 3.27
C ALA A 141 35.40 7.72 2.52
N GLU A 142 36.42 6.90 2.71
CA GLU A 142 37.66 6.95 1.92
C GLU A 142 37.60 5.93 0.79
N VAL A 143 37.90 6.37 -0.43
CA VAL A 143 37.86 5.53 -1.63
C VAL A 143 39.05 5.81 -2.51
N LEU A 144 39.75 4.77 -2.97
CA LEU A 144 40.81 4.95 -3.97
C LEU A 144 40.25 5.53 -5.28
N PRO A 145 40.90 6.53 -5.91
CA PRO A 145 40.41 7.14 -7.16
C PRO A 145 40.19 6.13 -8.31
N SER A 146 40.91 5.01 -8.29
CA SER A 146 40.77 3.92 -9.27
C SER A 146 39.51 3.07 -9.07
N ASN A 147 38.88 3.11 -7.89
CA ASN A 147 37.68 2.34 -7.58
C ASN A 147 36.39 3.07 -8.01
N ARG A 148 36.23 3.24 -9.32
CA ARG A 148 35.07 3.95 -9.91
C ARG A 148 33.72 3.32 -9.54
N ARG A 149 33.66 2.00 -9.32
CA ARG A 149 32.43 1.29 -8.92
C ARG A 149 31.95 1.73 -7.53
N MET A 150 32.90 1.91 -6.62
CA MET A 150 32.66 2.33 -5.25
C MET A 150 32.18 3.78 -5.20
N LEU A 151 32.86 4.68 -5.93
CA LEU A 151 32.41 6.07 -6.10
C LEU A 151 30.97 6.15 -6.66
N ALA A 152 30.68 5.41 -7.73
CA ALA A 152 29.35 5.35 -8.32
C ALA A 152 28.29 4.78 -7.36
N THR A 153 28.65 3.91 -6.41
CA THR A 153 27.67 3.30 -5.49
C THR A 153 26.97 4.34 -4.60
N PHE A 154 27.68 5.40 -4.18
CA PHE A 154 27.12 6.49 -3.37
C PHE A 154 26.20 7.40 -4.17
N GLU A 155 26.64 7.83 -5.37
CA GLU A 155 25.83 8.62 -6.29
C GLU A 155 24.59 7.85 -6.74
N GLU A 156 24.76 6.59 -7.14
CA GLU A 156 23.64 5.74 -7.55
C GLU A 156 22.69 5.46 -6.39
N ALA A 157 23.14 5.50 -5.12
CA ALA A 157 22.29 5.44 -3.94
C ALA A 157 21.44 6.70 -3.71
N GLY A 158 21.62 7.74 -4.52
CA GLY A 158 20.87 8.98 -4.48
C GLY A 158 21.40 9.98 -3.46
N TYR A 159 22.63 9.76 -2.96
CA TYR A 159 23.34 10.75 -2.16
C TYR A 159 24.13 11.69 -3.07
N HIS A 160 24.36 12.91 -2.60
CA HIS A 160 25.18 13.91 -3.29
C HIS A 160 26.45 14.16 -2.46
N PRO A 161 27.45 13.27 -2.52
CA PRO A 161 28.64 13.41 -1.70
C PRO A 161 29.48 14.60 -2.14
N SER A 162 30.02 15.36 -1.18
CA SER A 162 31.12 16.27 -1.46
C SER A 162 32.41 15.45 -1.63
N HIS A 163 33.21 15.80 -2.64
CA HIS A 163 34.47 15.13 -2.94
C HIS A 163 35.66 16.00 -2.55
N ARG A 164 36.59 15.44 -1.79
CA ARG A 164 37.91 16.02 -1.53
C ARG A 164 38.98 14.96 -1.79
N ILE A 165 40.16 15.39 -2.24
CA ILE A 165 41.33 14.49 -2.33
C ILE A 165 42.25 14.80 -1.15
N GLU A 166 42.56 13.79 -0.35
CA GLU A 166 43.49 13.83 0.79
C GLU A 166 44.41 12.62 0.69
N ASP A 167 45.73 12.83 0.82
CA ASP A 167 46.73 11.75 0.84
C ASP A 167 46.61 10.70 -0.27
N GLY A 168 46.12 11.11 -1.45
CA GLY A 168 45.94 10.25 -2.62
C GLY A 168 44.64 9.42 -2.63
N VAL A 169 43.77 9.56 -1.63
CA VAL A 169 42.43 8.98 -1.59
C VAL A 169 41.35 10.03 -1.84
N VAL A 170 40.19 9.59 -2.34
CA VAL A 170 38.98 10.43 -2.45
C VAL A 170 38.21 10.28 -1.15
N VAL A 171 38.08 11.36 -0.41
CA VAL A 171 37.23 11.48 0.78
C VAL A 171 35.86 11.97 0.33
N LEU A 172 34.84 11.17 0.61
CA LEU A 172 33.44 11.45 0.35
C LEU A 172 32.75 11.81 1.65
N SER A 173 31.87 12.81 1.63
CA SER A 173 31.06 13.17 2.79
C SER A 173 29.62 13.52 2.36
N PHE A 174 28.62 12.97 3.05
CA PHE A 174 27.21 13.19 2.73
C PHE A 174 26.29 13.04 3.94
N ASP A 175 25.19 13.80 3.94
CA ASP A 175 24.10 13.68 4.90
C ASP A 175 23.31 12.39 4.66
N ILE A 176 22.97 11.68 5.74
CA ILE A 176 22.24 10.41 5.68
C ILE A 176 20.73 10.57 5.87
N ALA A 177 20.25 11.77 6.19
CA ALA A 177 18.85 12.10 6.17
C ALA A 177 18.26 11.84 4.76
N PRO A 178 17.07 11.23 4.66
CA PRO A 178 16.41 11.03 3.38
C PRO A 178 16.14 12.38 2.73
N SER A 179 16.56 12.53 1.48
CA SER A 179 16.14 13.63 0.62
C SER A 179 15.08 13.12 -0.35
N HIS A 180 14.27 13.99 -0.92
CA HIS A 180 13.35 13.61 -2.00
C HIS A 180 14.07 12.88 -3.15
N SER A 181 15.33 13.24 -3.43
CA SER A 181 16.12 12.56 -4.46
C SER A 181 16.53 11.13 -4.08
N SER A 182 17.00 10.90 -2.85
CA SER A 182 17.39 9.57 -2.39
C SER A 182 16.19 8.64 -2.23
N GLU A 183 15.05 9.17 -1.78
CA GLU A 183 13.79 8.40 -1.71
C GLU A 183 13.28 7.97 -3.08
N ARG A 184 13.29 8.86 -4.08
CA ARG A 184 12.90 8.52 -5.46
C ARG A 184 13.78 7.42 -6.04
N VAL A 185 15.09 7.51 -5.83
CA VAL A 185 16.06 6.50 -6.28
C VAL A 185 15.82 5.15 -5.60
N ARG A 186 15.61 5.15 -4.27
CA ARG A 186 15.26 3.96 -3.49
C ARG A 186 13.99 3.29 -4.01
N VAL A 187 12.92 4.07 -4.21
CA VAL A 187 11.64 3.57 -4.73
C VAL A 187 11.79 2.99 -6.14
N ALA A 188 12.52 3.66 -7.04
CA ALA A 188 12.76 3.15 -8.39
C ALA A 188 13.60 1.87 -8.41
N ARG A 189 14.45 1.65 -7.41
CA ARG A 189 15.24 0.42 -7.25
C ARG A 189 14.42 -0.72 -6.66
N GLU A 190 13.59 -0.43 -5.65
CA GLU A 190 12.60 -1.36 -5.11
C GLU A 190 11.73 -1.91 -6.25
N HIS A 191 11.15 -1.00 -7.04
CA HIS A 191 10.31 -1.33 -8.19
C HIS A 191 11.00 -2.28 -9.18
N ARG A 192 12.18 -1.89 -9.71
CA ARG A 192 12.89 -2.71 -10.72
C ARG A 192 13.32 -4.08 -10.18
N ALA A 193 13.73 -4.16 -8.92
CA ALA A 193 14.15 -5.41 -8.31
C ALA A 193 12.95 -6.37 -8.13
N GLU A 194 11.84 -5.88 -7.59
CA GLU A 194 10.63 -6.68 -7.36
C GLU A 194 9.94 -7.09 -8.66
N ALA A 195 9.81 -6.16 -9.62
CA ALA A 195 9.26 -6.46 -10.94
C ALA A 195 10.03 -7.59 -11.64
N ARG A 196 11.37 -7.55 -11.60
CA ARG A 196 12.21 -8.61 -12.16
C ARG A 196 12.09 -9.94 -11.41
N SER A 197 11.97 -9.88 -10.09
CA SER A 197 11.74 -11.04 -9.23
C SER A 197 10.46 -11.78 -9.63
N VAL A 198 9.37 -11.04 -9.85
CA VAL A 198 8.09 -11.60 -10.32
C VAL A 198 8.20 -12.10 -11.76
N ALA A 199 8.83 -11.34 -12.66
CA ALA A 199 9.00 -11.72 -14.06
C ALA A 199 9.66 -13.11 -14.21
N ALA A 200 10.65 -13.42 -13.37
CA ALA A 200 11.32 -14.73 -13.36
C ALA A 200 10.37 -15.90 -12.98
N LEU A 201 9.29 -15.63 -12.23
CA LEU A 201 8.31 -16.62 -11.81
C LEU A 201 7.17 -16.80 -12.82
N VAL A 202 6.74 -15.72 -13.48
CA VAL A 202 5.59 -15.74 -14.40
C VAL A 202 5.98 -15.95 -15.86
N ALA A 203 7.25 -15.79 -16.21
CA ALA A 203 7.80 -16.09 -17.53
C ALA A 203 9.07 -16.97 -17.46
N PRO A 204 9.01 -18.17 -16.83
CA PRO A 204 10.17 -19.05 -16.70
C PRO A 204 10.54 -19.71 -18.04
N LYS A 205 11.82 -20.01 -18.25
CA LYS A 205 12.34 -20.79 -19.38
C LYS A 205 12.45 -22.28 -19.06
N SER A 206 12.44 -22.64 -17.78
CA SER A 206 12.41 -24.02 -17.32
C SER A 206 11.55 -24.19 -16.06
N VAL A 207 10.75 -25.24 -16.05
CA VAL A 207 9.84 -25.58 -14.95
C VAL A 207 10.09 -27.03 -14.50
N VAL A 208 10.22 -27.24 -13.19
CA VAL A 208 10.19 -28.59 -12.59
C VAL A 208 8.88 -28.80 -11.83
N ILE A 209 8.19 -29.91 -12.08
CA ILE A 209 7.00 -30.31 -11.32
C ILE A 209 7.39 -31.40 -10.32
N VAL A 210 7.38 -31.06 -9.04
CA VAL A 210 7.69 -31.96 -7.94
C VAL A 210 6.41 -32.56 -7.39
N GLY A 211 6.29 -33.90 -7.45
CA GLY A 211 5.09 -34.63 -7.04
C GLY A 211 4.21 -35.11 -8.19
N ALA A 212 4.57 -34.87 -9.46
CA ALA A 212 3.88 -35.46 -10.60
C ALA A 212 4.21 -36.95 -10.75
N GLY A 213 3.21 -37.82 -10.58
CA GLY A 213 3.34 -39.27 -10.74
C GLY A 213 2.48 -39.81 -11.88
N ARG A 214 2.33 -41.13 -11.94
CA ARG A 214 1.41 -41.80 -12.90
C ARG A 214 -0.05 -41.75 -12.47
N ASP A 215 -0.32 -41.39 -11.22
CA ASP A 215 -1.68 -41.20 -10.73
C ASP A 215 -2.28 -39.92 -11.31
N THR A 216 -3.26 -40.11 -12.20
CA THR A 216 -3.95 -39.04 -12.91
C THR A 216 -4.78 -38.14 -12.00
N ALA A 217 -5.14 -38.61 -10.80
CA ALA A 217 -5.87 -37.82 -9.81
C ALA A 217 -4.97 -36.86 -9.03
N SER A 218 -3.66 -37.13 -8.95
CA SER A 218 -2.72 -36.30 -8.18
C SER A 218 -2.60 -34.87 -8.73
N LEU A 219 -2.47 -33.87 -7.85
CA LEU A 219 -2.35 -32.46 -8.23
C LEU A 219 -1.15 -32.22 -9.16
N GLY A 220 0.00 -32.82 -8.83
CA GLY A 220 1.20 -32.72 -9.66
C GLY A 220 0.99 -33.25 -11.07
N HIS A 221 0.28 -34.38 -11.23
CA HIS A 221 -0.05 -34.91 -12.57
C HIS A 221 -0.98 -33.98 -13.35
N GLN A 222 -2.02 -33.43 -12.69
CA GLN A 222 -2.95 -32.50 -13.34
C GLN A 222 -2.24 -31.23 -13.82
N MET A 223 -1.35 -30.66 -13.00
CA MET A 223 -0.59 -29.46 -13.37
C MET A 223 0.42 -29.73 -14.49
N LEU A 224 1.09 -30.89 -14.48
CA LEU A 224 1.96 -31.29 -15.58
C LEU A 224 1.17 -31.39 -16.88
N ARG A 225 -0.01 -32.02 -16.84
CA ARG A 225 -0.91 -32.11 -18.00
C ARG A 225 -1.34 -30.72 -18.48
N HIS A 226 -1.80 -29.83 -17.60
CA HIS A 226 -2.20 -28.48 -17.98
C HIS A 226 -1.06 -27.67 -18.60
N LEU A 227 0.16 -27.80 -18.07
CA LEU A 227 1.35 -27.14 -18.60
C LEU A 227 1.65 -27.63 -20.02
N MET A 228 1.55 -28.94 -20.27
CA MET A 228 1.71 -29.53 -21.59
C MET A 228 0.59 -29.12 -22.56
N ASP A 229 -0.67 -29.22 -22.12
CA ASP A 229 -1.86 -28.87 -22.90
C ASP A 229 -1.86 -27.38 -23.31
N SER A 230 -1.27 -26.51 -22.47
CA SER A 230 -1.11 -25.09 -22.79
C SER A 230 -0.05 -24.79 -23.86
N GLY A 231 0.82 -25.74 -24.19
CA GLY A 231 1.89 -25.54 -25.17
C GLY A 231 3.08 -24.71 -24.65
N PHE A 232 3.41 -24.87 -23.36
CA PHE A 232 4.55 -24.18 -22.73
C PHE A 232 5.83 -24.29 -23.58
N THR A 233 6.45 -23.14 -23.82
CA THR A 233 7.57 -23.02 -24.76
C THR A 233 8.93 -23.37 -24.15
N GLY A 234 9.00 -23.47 -22.81
CA GLY A 234 10.22 -23.78 -22.07
C GLY A 234 10.45 -25.28 -21.83
N ARG A 235 11.51 -25.59 -21.06
CA ARG A 235 11.85 -26.98 -20.67
C ARG A 235 11.02 -27.44 -19.48
N ILE A 236 10.55 -28.68 -19.50
CA ILE A 236 9.77 -29.28 -18.42
C ILE A 236 10.55 -30.46 -17.84
N TYR A 237 10.64 -30.52 -16.51
CA TYR A 237 11.21 -31.63 -15.76
C TYR A 237 10.19 -32.16 -14.75
N VAL A 238 10.26 -33.46 -14.44
CA VAL A 238 9.42 -34.07 -13.41
C VAL A 238 10.29 -34.65 -12.31
N VAL A 239 9.88 -34.46 -11.05
CA VAL A 239 10.52 -35.09 -9.89
C VAL A 239 9.52 -35.97 -9.16
N ASN A 240 9.80 -37.27 -9.16
CA ASN A 240 9.02 -38.27 -8.46
C ASN A 240 9.89 -39.50 -8.16
N ARG A 241 10.16 -39.78 -6.87
CA ARG A 241 11.04 -40.87 -6.44
C ARG A 241 10.61 -42.24 -6.98
N VAL A 242 9.31 -42.53 -6.93
CA VAL A 242 8.76 -43.85 -7.30
C VAL A 242 8.86 -44.05 -8.81
N ALA A 243 8.45 -43.05 -9.59
CA ALA A 243 8.53 -43.12 -11.04
C ALA A 243 9.98 -43.16 -11.54
N ALA A 244 10.88 -42.38 -10.93
CA ALA A 244 12.32 -42.38 -11.25
C ALA A 244 12.97 -43.74 -10.97
N ALA A 245 12.67 -44.37 -9.82
CA ALA A 245 13.18 -45.70 -9.48
C ALA A 245 12.73 -46.80 -10.46
N GLN A 246 11.61 -46.57 -11.15
CA GLN A 246 11.07 -47.45 -12.19
C GLN A 246 11.61 -47.13 -13.60
N GLY A 247 12.51 -46.14 -13.73
CA GLY A 247 13.00 -45.66 -15.04
C GLY A 247 11.88 -45.09 -15.92
N ALA A 248 10.76 -44.66 -15.33
CA ALA A 248 9.57 -44.24 -16.05
C ALA A 248 9.58 -42.74 -16.38
N THR A 249 9.10 -42.39 -17.57
CA THR A 249 8.69 -41.02 -17.89
C THR A 249 7.26 -40.78 -17.41
N VAL A 250 6.92 -39.53 -17.07
CA VAL A 250 5.54 -39.11 -16.76
C VAL A 250 5.06 -38.21 -17.89
N LEU A 251 4.01 -38.60 -18.59
CA LEU A 251 3.52 -37.92 -19.81
C LEU A 251 4.62 -37.67 -20.87
N GLY A 252 5.59 -38.59 -20.96
CA GLY A 252 6.72 -38.46 -21.90
C GLY A 252 7.82 -37.50 -21.45
N VAL A 253 7.71 -36.89 -20.27
CA VAL A 253 8.71 -35.97 -19.71
C VAL A 253 9.76 -36.75 -18.88
N PRO A 254 11.06 -36.38 -18.96
CA PRO A 254 12.11 -36.96 -18.11
C PRO A 254 11.82 -36.82 -16.61
N THR A 255 11.99 -37.93 -15.89
CA THR A 255 11.68 -38.01 -14.45
C THR A 255 12.94 -38.25 -13.63
N TYR A 256 13.13 -37.45 -12.58
CA TYR A 256 14.25 -37.50 -11.65
C TYR A 256 13.78 -37.88 -10.25
N ALA A 257 14.69 -38.40 -9.42
CA ALA A 257 14.38 -38.76 -8.03
C ALA A 257 14.37 -37.52 -7.12
N ARG A 258 15.29 -36.58 -7.37
CA ARG A 258 15.43 -35.30 -6.67
C ARG A 258 15.55 -34.15 -7.66
N VAL A 259 15.24 -32.93 -7.21
CA VAL A 259 15.48 -31.72 -8.02
C VAL A 259 16.98 -31.53 -8.28
N ARG A 260 17.82 -31.82 -7.28
CA ARG A 260 19.29 -31.70 -7.38
C ARG A 260 19.95 -32.63 -8.40
N ASP A 261 19.23 -33.64 -8.92
CA ASP A 261 19.74 -34.57 -9.92
C ASP A 261 19.64 -33.99 -11.35
N ILE A 262 18.97 -32.84 -11.51
CA ILE A 262 18.84 -32.13 -12.79
C ILE A 262 20.16 -31.39 -13.07
N ALA A 263 20.82 -31.72 -14.18
CA ALA A 263 22.12 -31.13 -14.54
C ALA A 263 22.04 -29.67 -15.01
N GLU A 264 20.85 -29.18 -15.31
CA GLU A 264 20.58 -27.85 -15.87
C GLU A 264 19.93 -26.93 -14.84
N SER A 265 20.06 -25.61 -15.02
CA SER A 265 19.40 -24.62 -14.17
C SER A 265 17.88 -24.61 -14.39
N VAL A 266 17.13 -24.57 -13.29
CA VAL A 266 15.67 -24.49 -13.31
C VAL A 266 15.20 -23.14 -12.80
N ASP A 267 14.28 -22.48 -13.50
CA ASP A 267 13.78 -21.16 -13.09
C ASP A 267 12.68 -21.27 -12.01
N LEU A 268 11.68 -22.15 -12.24
CA LEU A 268 10.52 -22.31 -11.37
C LEU A 268 10.33 -23.78 -10.92
N ALA A 269 10.16 -24.01 -9.63
CA ALA A 269 9.72 -25.29 -9.10
C ALA A 269 8.26 -25.26 -8.62
N VAL A 270 7.42 -26.09 -9.23
CA VAL A 270 6.05 -26.34 -8.80
C VAL A 270 6.05 -27.47 -7.78
N VAL A 271 5.67 -27.17 -6.55
CA VAL A 271 5.74 -28.08 -5.40
C VAL A 271 4.33 -28.57 -5.06
N ALA A 272 4.05 -29.84 -5.41
CA ALA A 272 2.78 -30.52 -5.19
C ALA A 272 3.00 -31.86 -4.43
N VAL A 273 3.70 -31.77 -3.30
CA VAL A 273 4.00 -32.90 -2.40
C VAL A 273 3.38 -32.69 -1.01
N PRO A 274 3.23 -33.72 -0.15
CA PRO A 274 2.81 -33.53 1.23
C PRO A 274 3.66 -32.49 1.98
N VAL A 275 3.05 -31.76 2.92
CA VAL A 275 3.65 -30.61 3.60
C VAL A 275 4.97 -30.96 4.30
N GLU A 276 5.09 -32.19 4.79
CA GLU A 276 6.27 -32.72 5.48
C GLU A 276 7.49 -32.84 4.54
N GLU A 277 7.26 -33.01 3.24
CA GLU A 277 8.33 -33.14 2.24
C GLU A 277 8.77 -31.80 1.66
N VAL A 278 7.98 -30.74 1.81
CA VAL A 278 8.23 -29.43 1.17
C VAL A 278 9.60 -28.88 1.54
N SER A 279 10.00 -28.95 2.82
CA SER A 279 11.31 -28.44 3.27
C SER A 279 12.48 -29.10 2.54
N GLY A 280 12.41 -30.42 2.31
CA GLY A 280 13.45 -31.14 1.57
C GLY A 280 13.51 -30.75 0.09
N VAL A 281 12.36 -30.43 -0.51
CA VAL A 281 12.29 -29.91 -1.88
C VAL A 281 12.93 -28.53 -1.98
N VAL A 282 12.73 -27.65 -0.99
CA VAL A 282 13.39 -26.33 -0.94
C VAL A 282 14.91 -26.49 -0.92
N ASP A 283 15.43 -27.44 -0.14
CA ASP A 283 16.88 -27.71 -0.08
C ASP A 283 17.43 -28.25 -1.40
N ASP A 284 16.70 -29.13 -2.08
CA ASP A 284 17.07 -29.60 -3.41
C ASP A 284 17.05 -28.46 -4.45
N CYS A 285 16.08 -27.55 -4.35
CA CYS A 285 15.98 -26.37 -5.22
C CYS A 285 17.13 -25.38 -4.97
N ALA A 286 17.50 -25.16 -3.71
CA ALA A 286 18.62 -24.32 -3.33
C ALA A 286 19.95 -24.84 -3.92
N ALA A 287 20.15 -26.16 -3.93
CA ALA A 287 21.37 -26.79 -4.41
C ALA A 287 21.68 -26.52 -5.90
N ILE A 288 20.65 -26.30 -6.73
CA ILE A 288 20.81 -25.98 -8.17
C ILE A 288 20.46 -24.51 -8.48
N GLY A 289 20.20 -23.70 -7.46
CA GLY A 289 19.96 -22.25 -7.59
C GLY A 289 18.67 -21.87 -8.30
N VAL A 290 17.56 -22.57 -8.02
CA VAL A 290 16.21 -22.23 -8.51
C VAL A 290 15.85 -20.78 -8.15
N ALA A 291 15.14 -20.06 -9.03
CA ALA A 291 14.77 -18.66 -8.78
C ALA A 291 13.53 -18.52 -7.89
N GLY A 292 12.56 -19.43 -8.01
CA GLY A 292 11.46 -19.47 -7.06
C GLY A 292 10.57 -20.70 -7.10
N LEU A 293 9.62 -20.68 -6.17
CA LEU A 293 8.79 -21.81 -5.80
C LEU A 293 7.31 -21.44 -5.98
N LEU A 294 6.55 -22.29 -6.65
CA LEU A 294 5.09 -22.29 -6.61
C LEU A 294 4.64 -23.43 -5.69
N VAL A 295 4.21 -23.11 -4.48
CA VAL A 295 3.80 -24.10 -3.47
C VAL A 295 2.28 -24.24 -3.47
N VAL A 296 1.81 -25.35 -4.02
CA VAL A 296 0.37 -25.66 -4.14
C VAL A 296 -0.14 -26.39 -2.91
N SER A 297 0.74 -27.10 -2.22
CA SER A 297 0.44 -27.86 -1.01
C SER A 297 -0.20 -26.99 0.09
N SER A 298 -1.23 -27.53 0.73
CA SER A 298 -1.84 -27.02 1.97
C SER A 298 -1.17 -27.64 3.21
N GLY A 299 -1.66 -27.34 4.40
CA GLY A 299 -1.09 -27.73 5.70
C GLY A 299 -0.24 -26.65 6.38
N PHE A 300 -0.38 -25.39 5.97
CA PHE A 300 0.39 -24.24 6.46
C PHE A 300 -0.45 -23.35 7.37
N ALA A 301 -0.31 -22.02 7.32
CA ALA A 301 -0.92 -21.11 8.28
C ALA A 301 -2.45 -21.23 8.38
N GLU A 302 -3.12 -21.72 7.34
CA GLU A 302 -4.55 -22.03 7.32
C GLU A 302 -4.94 -23.19 8.26
N SER A 303 -3.97 -24.01 8.68
CA SER A 303 -4.14 -25.15 9.59
C SER A 303 -3.87 -24.78 11.07
N GLY A 304 -3.65 -23.51 11.39
CA GLY A 304 -3.43 -23.03 12.77
C GLY A 304 -1.97 -22.74 13.13
N PRO A 305 -1.63 -22.60 14.42
CA PRO A 305 -0.34 -22.07 14.88
C PRO A 305 0.89 -22.86 14.42
N GLU A 306 0.84 -24.19 14.43
CA GLU A 306 1.94 -25.02 13.93
C GLU A 306 2.17 -24.82 12.42
N GLY A 307 1.07 -24.75 11.67
CA GLY A 307 1.12 -24.49 10.24
C GLY A 307 1.67 -23.09 9.92
N LEU A 308 1.40 -22.09 10.77
CA LEU A 308 2.00 -20.77 10.66
C LEU A 308 3.52 -20.81 10.91
N ALA A 309 3.97 -21.61 11.89
CA ALA A 309 5.39 -21.80 12.14
C ALA A 309 6.09 -22.48 10.93
N ARG A 310 5.44 -23.48 10.31
CA ARG A 310 5.92 -24.10 9.05
C ARG A 310 5.99 -23.10 7.91
N GLN A 311 4.97 -22.25 7.74
CA GLN A 311 4.95 -21.22 6.70
C GLN A 311 6.11 -20.23 6.87
N ARG A 312 6.34 -19.76 8.09
CA ARG A 312 7.48 -18.88 8.40
C ARG A 312 8.82 -19.57 8.13
N ALA A 313 8.94 -20.86 8.44
CA ALA A 313 10.13 -21.64 8.13
C ALA A 313 10.36 -21.79 6.62
N LEU A 314 9.30 -22.06 5.84
CA LEU A 314 9.34 -22.13 4.38
C LEU A 314 9.87 -20.82 3.78
N VAL A 315 9.26 -19.69 4.14
CA VAL A 315 9.64 -18.36 3.61
C VAL A 315 11.07 -18.01 3.99
N ARG A 316 11.46 -18.18 5.28
CA ARG A 316 12.83 -17.90 5.73
C ARG A 316 13.85 -18.76 4.98
N ARG A 317 13.59 -20.05 4.81
CA ARG A 317 14.49 -20.97 4.10
C ARG A 317 14.59 -20.63 2.62
N ALA A 318 13.48 -20.30 1.96
CA ALA A 318 13.48 -19.90 0.55
C ALA A 318 14.25 -18.58 0.35
N ARG A 319 13.88 -17.52 1.08
CA ARG A 319 14.52 -16.20 0.96
C ARG A 319 16.00 -16.24 1.33
N GLY A 320 16.37 -17.01 2.35
CA GLY A 320 17.77 -17.23 2.74
C GLY A 320 18.61 -17.88 1.64
N ASN A 321 18.00 -18.62 0.70
CA ASN A 321 18.68 -19.25 -0.44
C ASN A 321 18.48 -18.50 -1.77
N GLY A 322 18.03 -17.25 -1.73
CA GLY A 322 17.84 -16.43 -2.93
C GLY A 322 16.56 -16.70 -3.71
N MET A 323 15.63 -17.49 -3.16
CA MET A 323 14.35 -17.87 -3.79
C MET A 323 13.18 -17.03 -3.31
N ARG A 324 12.18 -16.86 -4.18
CA ARG A 324 10.84 -16.35 -3.83
C ARG A 324 9.79 -17.45 -3.79
N VAL A 325 8.68 -17.21 -3.09
CA VAL A 325 7.57 -18.16 -2.94
C VAL A 325 6.24 -17.55 -3.36
N ILE A 326 5.53 -18.22 -4.28
CA ILE A 326 4.10 -18.04 -4.53
C ILE A 326 3.36 -19.15 -3.78
N GLY A 327 2.35 -18.79 -2.98
CA GLY A 327 1.69 -19.69 -2.05
C GLY A 327 2.12 -19.48 -0.60
N PRO A 328 2.06 -20.53 0.26
CA PRO A 328 1.55 -21.87 -0.04
C PRO A 328 0.02 -21.89 -0.26
N ASN A 329 -0.56 -23.08 -0.47
CA ASN A 329 -1.98 -23.23 -0.76
C ASN A 329 -2.45 -22.38 -1.96
N ALA A 330 -1.57 -22.24 -2.96
CA ALA A 330 -1.83 -21.48 -4.18
C ALA A 330 -2.60 -22.33 -5.21
N LEU A 331 -3.47 -21.70 -6.01
CA LEU A 331 -4.04 -22.36 -7.19
C LEU A 331 -3.01 -22.52 -8.33
N GLY A 332 -2.10 -21.55 -8.46
CA GLY A 332 -1.06 -21.55 -9.48
C GLY A 332 -0.94 -20.25 -10.28
N ILE A 333 -0.22 -20.35 -11.40
CA ILE A 333 0.19 -19.25 -12.27
C ILE A 333 -0.24 -19.55 -13.71
N VAL A 334 -0.71 -18.52 -14.41
CA VAL A 334 -0.98 -18.56 -15.84
C VAL A 334 -0.32 -17.36 -16.52
N ASN A 335 0.32 -17.56 -17.67
CA ASN A 335 0.80 -16.49 -18.56
C ASN A 335 0.44 -16.85 -20.02
N THR A 336 -0.42 -16.02 -20.63
CA THR A 336 -0.96 -16.23 -21.98
C THR A 336 -0.11 -15.66 -23.10
N ASP A 337 1.09 -15.12 -22.80
CA ASP A 337 2.04 -14.67 -23.82
C ASP A 337 2.38 -15.82 -24.78
N PRO A 338 2.24 -15.67 -26.10
CA PRO A 338 2.60 -16.69 -27.10
C PRO A 338 4.04 -17.19 -26.99
N LEU A 339 4.96 -16.39 -26.46
CA LEU A 339 6.36 -16.76 -26.24
C LEU A 339 6.58 -17.57 -24.96
N VAL A 340 5.57 -17.66 -24.08
CA VAL A 340 5.66 -18.34 -22.78
C VAL A 340 4.68 -19.52 -22.70
N GLN A 341 3.38 -19.26 -22.89
CA GLN A 341 2.28 -20.24 -22.79
C GLN A 341 2.34 -21.07 -21.50
N LEU A 342 2.40 -20.40 -20.33
CA LEU A 342 2.50 -21.07 -19.04
C LEU A 342 1.11 -21.32 -18.45
N ASN A 343 0.71 -22.58 -18.24
CA ASN A 343 -0.36 -22.96 -17.33
C ASN A 343 0.15 -23.87 -16.21
N ALA A 344 0.83 -23.27 -15.22
CA ALA A 344 1.23 -23.95 -13.99
C ALA A 344 0.15 -23.77 -12.91
N SER A 345 -1.07 -24.22 -13.19
CA SER A 345 -2.22 -24.04 -12.30
C SER A 345 -3.19 -25.21 -12.28
N LEU A 346 -4.11 -25.19 -11.32
CA LEU A 346 -5.25 -26.12 -11.27
C LEU A 346 -6.41 -25.71 -12.20
N ALA A 347 -6.24 -24.69 -13.04
CA ALA A 347 -7.24 -24.35 -14.06
C ALA A 347 -7.20 -25.37 -15.22
N PRO A 348 -8.33 -26.01 -15.56
CA PRO A 348 -8.34 -27.14 -16.49
C PRO A 348 -8.06 -26.78 -17.95
N SER A 349 -8.12 -25.50 -18.30
CA SER A 349 -7.88 -25.00 -19.64
C SER A 349 -7.18 -23.64 -19.58
N MET A 350 -6.41 -23.33 -20.62
CA MET A 350 -5.77 -22.03 -20.78
C MET A 350 -6.85 -20.95 -20.97
N PRO A 351 -6.88 -19.89 -20.14
CA PRO A 351 -7.72 -18.73 -20.40
C PRO A 351 -7.39 -18.08 -21.75
N ARG A 352 -8.35 -17.34 -22.31
CA ARG A 352 -8.08 -16.52 -23.48
C ARG A 352 -7.08 -15.41 -23.13
N ARG A 353 -6.35 -14.95 -24.12
CA ARG A 353 -5.47 -13.77 -23.97
C ARG A 353 -6.30 -12.50 -23.96
N ALA A 354 -6.02 -11.62 -23.00
CA ALA A 354 -6.55 -10.25 -22.95
C ALA A 354 -5.55 -9.36 -22.17
N PRO A 355 -5.62 -8.02 -22.25
CA PRO A 355 -4.68 -7.15 -21.56
C PRO A 355 -5.02 -6.96 -20.07
N ILE A 356 -5.37 -8.06 -19.39
CA ILE A 356 -5.84 -8.05 -17.99
C ILE A 356 -4.92 -8.89 -17.11
N GLY A 357 -4.20 -8.23 -16.20
CA GLY A 357 -3.45 -8.89 -15.14
C GLY A 357 -4.36 -9.16 -13.95
N PHE A 358 -4.34 -10.38 -13.38
CA PHE A 358 -5.24 -10.73 -12.28
C PHE A 358 -4.51 -11.42 -11.12
N PHE A 359 -4.50 -10.75 -9.97
CA PHE A 359 -4.00 -11.29 -8.71
C PHE A 359 -5.16 -11.75 -7.83
N CYS A 360 -5.06 -12.98 -7.31
CA CYS A 360 -6.08 -13.57 -6.46
C CYS A 360 -5.45 -14.21 -5.21
N GLN A 361 -5.94 -13.86 -4.01
CA GLN A 361 -5.51 -14.52 -2.78
C GLN A 361 -6.25 -15.84 -2.53
N SER A 362 -7.42 -16.04 -3.10
CA SER A 362 -8.17 -17.28 -2.88
C SER A 362 -7.54 -18.46 -3.63
N GLY A 363 -7.06 -19.45 -2.88
CA GLY A 363 -6.61 -20.75 -3.42
C GLY A 363 -7.79 -21.59 -3.94
N ALA A 364 -8.75 -21.90 -3.06
CA ALA A 364 -9.87 -22.79 -3.38
C ALA A 364 -10.85 -22.23 -4.43
N LEU A 365 -11.11 -20.92 -4.43
CA LEU A 365 -12.04 -20.30 -5.38
C LEU A 365 -11.36 -19.85 -6.68
N GLY A 366 -10.03 -19.76 -6.71
CA GLY A 366 -9.28 -19.22 -7.85
C GLY A 366 -9.65 -19.87 -9.19
N GLY A 367 -9.80 -21.20 -9.21
CA GLY A 367 -10.18 -21.94 -10.42
C GLY A 367 -11.60 -21.61 -10.89
N THR A 368 -12.56 -21.51 -9.96
CA THR A 368 -13.94 -21.12 -10.26
C THR A 368 -14.03 -19.66 -10.72
N ILE A 369 -13.24 -18.77 -10.12
CA ILE A 369 -13.12 -17.36 -10.51
C ILE A 369 -12.61 -17.26 -11.95
N LEU A 370 -11.53 -17.96 -12.27
CA LEU A 370 -10.93 -17.95 -13.60
C LEU A 370 -11.86 -18.59 -14.65
N ALA A 371 -12.53 -19.68 -14.29
CA ALA A 371 -13.55 -20.29 -15.14
C ALA A 371 -14.74 -19.36 -15.40
N ARG A 372 -15.17 -18.59 -14.39
CA ARG A 372 -16.25 -17.59 -14.54
C ARG A 372 -15.81 -16.42 -15.41
N ALA A 373 -14.58 -15.93 -15.26
CA ALA A 373 -14.00 -14.91 -16.15
C ALA A 373 -13.98 -15.40 -17.61
N HIS A 374 -13.51 -16.63 -17.83
CA HIS A 374 -13.48 -17.25 -19.16
C HIS A 374 -14.88 -17.39 -19.77
N ARG A 375 -15.89 -17.86 -19.01
CA ARG A 375 -17.28 -17.93 -19.49
C ARG A 375 -17.81 -16.56 -19.88
N ARG A 376 -17.50 -15.54 -19.08
CA ARG A 376 -17.83 -14.13 -19.36
C ARG A 376 -17.06 -13.52 -20.53
N GLY A 377 -16.20 -14.27 -21.23
CA GLY A 377 -15.44 -13.77 -22.38
C GLY A 377 -14.25 -12.89 -21.98
N LEU A 378 -13.90 -12.86 -20.69
CA LEU A 378 -12.73 -12.15 -20.19
C LEU A 378 -11.52 -13.08 -20.25
N GLY A 379 -10.51 -12.65 -20.99
CA GLY A 379 -9.18 -13.25 -20.96
C GLY A 379 -8.30 -12.64 -19.87
N VAL A 380 -7.07 -13.13 -19.78
CA VAL A 380 -6.01 -12.55 -18.93
C VAL A 380 -4.69 -12.51 -19.71
N SER A 381 -3.78 -11.61 -19.32
CA SER A 381 -2.38 -11.62 -19.74
C SER A 381 -1.61 -12.56 -18.81
N THR A 382 -1.70 -12.27 -17.51
CA THR A 382 -1.09 -13.04 -16.43
C THR A 382 -2.10 -13.20 -15.29
N PHE A 383 -2.21 -14.41 -14.75
CA PHE A 383 -2.97 -14.69 -13.53
C PHE A 383 -2.07 -15.33 -12.47
N VAL A 384 -2.13 -14.82 -11.25
CA VAL A 384 -1.40 -15.38 -10.10
C VAL A 384 -2.34 -15.57 -8.93
N SER A 385 -2.47 -16.83 -8.47
CA SER A 385 -3.09 -17.14 -7.20
C SER A 385 -2.03 -17.33 -6.13
N ALA A 386 -2.00 -16.43 -5.15
CA ALA A 386 -0.99 -16.44 -4.09
C ALA A 386 -1.35 -17.31 -2.87
N GLY A 387 -2.56 -17.86 -2.80
CA GLY A 387 -3.03 -18.59 -1.62
C GLY A 387 -2.82 -17.77 -0.35
N ASN A 388 -2.12 -18.36 0.62
CA ASN A 388 -1.82 -17.70 1.90
C ASN A 388 -0.96 -16.43 1.79
N ARG A 389 -0.39 -16.13 0.61
CA ARG A 389 0.42 -14.92 0.35
C ARG A 389 1.56 -14.78 1.37
N ALA A 390 2.36 -15.84 1.52
CA ALA A 390 3.43 -15.88 2.52
C ALA A 390 4.68 -15.08 2.10
N ASP A 391 4.90 -14.86 0.80
CA ASP A 391 6.03 -14.07 0.29
C ASP A 391 5.60 -13.13 -0.85
N ILE A 392 5.33 -13.66 -2.05
CA ILE A 392 4.87 -12.84 -3.17
C ILE A 392 3.46 -12.30 -2.90
N SER A 393 3.29 -11.00 -3.09
CA SER A 393 2.07 -10.26 -2.78
C SER A 393 1.53 -9.49 -3.98
N GLY A 394 0.34 -8.91 -3.83
CA GLY A 394 -0.22 -7.99 -4.82
C GLY A 394 0.69 -6.78 -5.07
N ASN A 395 1.47 -6.34 -4.08
CA ASN A 395 2.42 -5.23 -4.25
C ASN A 395 3.52 -5.60 -5.26
N ASP A 396 4.07 -6.81 -5.18
CA ASP A 396 5.10 -7.29 -6.12
C ASP A 396 4.53 -7.36 -7.55
N LEU A 397 3.29 -7.85 -7.69
CA LEU A 397 2.62 -7.97 -8.99
C LEU A 397 2.27 -6.61 -9.60
N LEU A 398 1.84 -5.64 -8.80
CA LEU A 398 1.61 -4.26 -9.26
C LEU A 398 2.90 -3.64 -9.82
N GLN A 399 4.05 -3.90 -9.20
CA GLN A 399 5.34 -3.43 -9.69
C GLN A 399 5.70 -4.10 -11.02
N PHE A 400 5.45 -5.40 -11.16
CA PHE A 400 5.64 -6.11 -12.43
C PHE A 400 4.73 -5.55 -13.54
N TRP A 401 3.44 -5.35 -13.25
CA TRP A 401 2.48 -4.89 -14.25
C TRP A 401 2.66 -3.44 -14.68
N GLU A 402 3.38 -2.62 -13.92
CA GLU A 402 3.75 -1.27 -14.37
C GLU A 402 4.59 -1.31 -15.65
N ASP A 403 5.59 -2.20 -15.72
CA ASP A 403 6.49 -2.35 -16.87
C ASP A 403 5.97 -3.33 -17.95
N ASP A 404 5.04 -4.22 -17.59
CA ASP A 404 4.53 -5.25 -18.51
C ASP A 404 3.61 -4.68 -19.60
N THR A 405 4.07 -4.67 -20.84
CA THR A 405 3.31 -4.18 -22.00
C THR A 405 2.14 -5.08 -22.41
N SER A 406 2.04 -6.29 -21.86
CA SER A 406 0.92 -7.20 -22.15
C SER A 406 -0.31 -6.94 -21.27
N THR A 407 -0.18 -6.10 -20.24
CA THR A 407 -1.23 -5.79 -19.26
C THR A 407 -1.57 -4.31 -19.28
N ASP A 408 -2.84 -3.99 -19.52
CA ASP A 408 -3.37 -2.62 -19.49
C ASP A 408 -4.34 -2.40 -18.32
N VAL A 409 -5.01 -3.46 -17.84
CA VAL A 409 -5.94 -3.40 -16.70
C VAL A 409 -5.51 -4.40 -15.63
N VAL A 410 -5.53 -3.97 -14.36
CA VAL A 410 -5.16 -4.82 -13.23
C VAL A 410 -6.38 -5.14 -12.37
N LEU A 411 -6.60 -6.42 -12.08
CA LEU A 411 -7.62 -6.91 -11.17
C LEU A 411 -6.99 -7.48 -9.91
N LEU A 412 -7.52 -7.09 -8.76
CA LEU A 412 -7.06 -7.54 -7.45
C LEU A 412 -8.24 -8.12 -6.65
N TYR A 413 -8.18 -9.41 -6.34
CA TYR A 413 -9.03 -10.02 -5.33
C TYR A 413 -8.23 -10.13 -4.02
N LEU A 414 -8.57 -9.27 -3.06
CA LEU A 414 -7.80 -9.03 -1.84
C LEU A 414 -8.60 -9.47 -0.61
N GLU A 415 -8.08 -10.46 0.10
CA GLU A 415 -8.61 -10.85 1.39
C GLU A 415 -7.85 -10.18 2.55
N SER A 416 -6.60 -9.78 2.30
CA SER A 416 -5.76 -9.00 3.22
C SER A 416 -4.78 -8.10 2.46
N LEU A 417 -4.32 -7.02 3.11
CA LEU A 417 -3.22 -6.18 2.64
C LEU A 417 -1.99 -6.45 3.50
N GLY A 418 -0.84 -6.73 2.88
CA GLY A 418 0.42 -6.93 3.60
C GLY A 418 1.01 -5.62 4.10
N ASN A 419 1.42 -4.75 3.17
CA ASN A 419 1.91 -3.40 3.46
C ASN A 419 1.04 -2.39 2.70
N PRO A 420 0.01 -1.82 3.35
CA PRO A 420 -0.92 -0.88 2.72
C PRO A 420 -0.28 0.44 2.32
N ARG A 421 0.66 1.01 3.09
CA ARG A 421 1.35 2.26 2.68
C ARG A 421 2.09 2.06 1.36
N LYS A 422 2.83 0.95 1.24
CA LYS A 422 3.47 0.53 -0.01
C LYS A 422 2.45 0.27 -1.12
N PHE A 423 1.34 -0.41 -0.80
CA PHE A 423 0.24 -0.64 -1.74
C PHE A 423 -0.30 0.67 -2.31
N THR A 424 -0.74 1.61 -1.45
CA THR A 424 -1.31 2.90 -1.82
C THR A 424 -0.33 3.71 -2.68
N ARG A 425 0.96 3.73 -2.33
CA ARG A 425 2.01 4.39 -3.13
C ARG A 425 2.18 3.78 -4.52
N ILE A 426 2.24 2.45 -4.62
CA ILE A 426 2.41 1.75 -5.91
C ILE A 426 1.14 1.90 -6.75
N ALA A 427 -0.04 1.68 -6.14
CA ALA A 427 -1.33 1.79 -6.81
C ALA A 427 -1.57 3.20 -7.32
N ARG A 428 -1.32 4.26 -6.52
CA ARG A 428 -1.44 5.66 -6.96
C ARG A 428 -0.59 5.95 -8.20
N ARG A 429 0.63 5.42 -8.26
CA ARG A 429 1.52 5.57 -9.42
C ARG A 429 1.02 4.77 -10.62
N LEU A 430 0.71 3.49 -10.43
CA LEU A 430 0.26 2.59 -11.50
C LEU A 430 -1.06 3.07 -12.11
N SER A 431 -2.04 3.43 -11.29
CA SER A 431 -3.38 3.91 -11.68
C SER A 431 -3.34 5.12 -12.61
N ARG A 432 -2.22 5.85 -12.72
CA ARG A 432 -2.05 6.94 -13.70
C ARG A 432 -1.86 6.46 -15.12
N SER A 433 -1.31 5.27 -15.29
CA SER A 433 -1.07 4.65 -16.60
C SER A 433 -2.04 3.50 -16.88
N LYS A 434 -2.33 2.67 -15.87
CA LYS A 434 -3.11 1.43 -15.99
C LYS A 434 -4.14 1.35 -14.86
N PRO A 435 -5.45 1.27 -15.14
CA PRO A 435 -6.46 1.17 -14.10
C PRO A 435 -6.29 -0.07 -13.22
N VAL A 436 -6.47 0.13 -11.91
CA VAL A 436 -6.47 -0.93 -10.90
C VAL A 436 -7.88 -1.08 -10.35
N VAL A 437 -8.48 -2.26 -10.51
CA VAL A 437 -9.80 -2.61 -9.98
C VAL A 437 -9.62 -3.63 -8.86
N ALA A 438 -10.15 -3.33 -7.68
CA ALA A 438 -10.01 -4.19 -6.51
C ALA A 438 -11.36 -4.62 -5.95
N MET A 439 -11.42 -5.89 -5.52
CA MET A 439 -12.48 -6.41 -4.67
C MET A 439 -11.86 -6.83 -3.35
N ARG A 440 -12.29 -6.22 -2.25
CA ARG A 440 -11.91 -6.61 -0.89
C ARG A 440 -12.96 -7.53 -0.28
N THR A 441 -12.54 -8.63 0.33
CA THR A 441 -13.44 -9.46 1.16
C THR A 441 -13.43 -9.00 2.61
N GLY A 442 -14.46 -9.36 3.38
CA GLY A 442 -14.51 -9.05 4.80
C GLY A 442 -14.65 -7.55 5.12
N ARG A 443 -15.17 -6.73 4.19
CA ARG A 443 -15.32 -5.27 4.36
C ARG A 443 -16.03 -4.90 5.66
N SER A 444 -17.16 -5.56 5.97
CA SER A 444 -17.99 -5.25 7.14
C SER A 444 -17.49 -5.89 8.44
N THR A 445 -16.81 -7.04 8.37
CA THR A 445 -16.34 -7.79 9.55
C THR A 445 -14.89 -7.45 9.90
N GLN A 446 -14.14 -6.87 8.95
CA GLN A 446 -12.69 -6.69 9.00
C GLN A 446 -11.95 -7.99 9.38
N SER A 447 -12.55 -9.14 9.07
CA SER A 447 -12.00 -10.46 9.35
C SER A 447 -11.13 -10.92 8.20
N TYR A 448 -9.94 -11.40 8.54
CA TYR A 448 -9.02 -12.01 7.58
C TYR A 448 -9.21 -13.53 7.54
N PRO A 449 -9.07 -14.17 6.36
CA PRO A 449 -9.09 -15.62 6.26
C PRO A 449 -7.96 -16.27 7.06
N LEU A 450 -8.20 -17.50 7.50
CA LEU A 450 -7.18 -18.33 8.14
C LEU A 450 -5.99 -18.48 7.20
N GLY A 451 -4.79 -18.25 7.72
CA GLY A 451 -3.55 -18.36 6.96
C GLY A 451 -2.88 -17.04 6.56
N HIS A 452 -3.62 -15.92 6.62
CA HIS A 452 -3.06 -14.59 6.42
C HIS A 452 -2.54 -14.01 7.75
N SER A 453 -1.24 -13.75 7.83
CA SER A 453 -0.63 -13.03 8.96
C SER A 453 -0.58 -11.54 8.66
N VAL A 454 -1.63 -10.80 9.03
CA VAL A 454 -1.70 -9.35 8.90
C VAL A 454 -2.15 -8.69 10.20
N ARG A 455 -1.68 -7.47 10.42
CA ARG A 455 -2.16 -6.63 11.53
C ARG A 455 -3.63 -6.27 11.29
N ARG A 456 -4.39 -6.13 12.37
CA ARG A 456 -5.79 -5.68 12.31
C ARG A 456 -5.80 -4.15 12.28
N THR A 457 -6.72 -3.60 11.51
CA THR A 457 -7.00 -2.17 11.50
C THR A 457 -8.14 -1.87 12.47
N THR A 458 -8.12 -0.69 13.07
CA THR A 458 -9.19 -0.15 13.91
C THR A 458 -9.99 0.92 13.17
N LEU A 459 -9.57 1.25 11.94
CA LEU A 459 -10.18 2.29 11.13
C LEU A 459 -11.62 1.93 10.71
N PRO A 460 -12.51 2.92 10.60
CA PRO A 460 -13.82 2.73 9.99
C PRO A 460 -13.72 2.26 8.53
N VAL A 461 -14.73 1.54 8.04
CA VAL A 461 -14.78 1.08 6.64
C VAL A 461 -14.64 2.26 5.67
N ALA A 462 -15.33 3.38 5.93
CA ALA A 462 -15.25 4.59 5.11
C ALA A 462 -13.82 5.16 5.02
N ALA A 463 -13.01 5.02 6.06
CA ALA A 463 -11.61 5.46 6.03
C ALA A 463 -10.79 4.59 5.06
N VAL A 464 -10.95 3.27 5.11
CA VAL A 464 -10.28 2.34 4.19
C VAL A 464 -10.72 2.57 2.75
N ASP A 465 -12.02 2.81 2.52
CA ASP A 465 -12.57 3.11 1.20
C ASP A 465 -11.98 4.40 0.62
N SER A 466 -11.88 5.44 1.45
CA SER A 466 -11.26 6.72 1.11
C SER A 466 -9.77 6.58 0.74
N ILE A 467 -9.04 5.69 1.42
CA ILE A 467 -7.63 5.40 1.12
C ILE A 467 -7.47 4.75 -0.26
N PHE A 468 -8.34 3.80 -0.61
CA PHE A 468 -8.31 3.17 -1.95
C PHE A 468 -8.67 4.19 -3.04
N ALA A 469 -9.67 5.04 -2.79
CA ALA A 469 -10.05 6.12 -3.69
C ALA A 469 -8.91 7.13 -3.88
N GLN A 470 -8.19 7.49 -2.82
CA GLN A 470 -7.00 8.36 -2.87
C GLN A 470 -5.92 7.78 -3.81
N ALA A 471 -5.74 6.45 -3.80
CA ALA A 471 -4.82 5.74 -4.69
C ALA A 471 -5.34 5.54 -6.13
N GLY A 472 -6.54 6.02 -6.45
CA GLY A 472 -7.16 5.82 -7.77
C GLY A 472 -7.56 4.36 -8.03
N VAL A 473 -7.70 3.55 -6.98
CA VAL A 473 -8.17 2.16 -7.12
C VAL A 473 -9.69 2.16 -7.25
N ILE A 474 -10.20 1.47 -8.27
CA ILE A 474 -11.64 1.29 -8.50
C ILE A 474 -12.12 0.13 -7.63
N GLU A 475 -12.76 0.43 -6.52
CA GLU A 475 -13.33 -0.60 -5.65
C GLU A 475 -14.66 -1.15 -6.17
N THR A 476 -14.83 -2.46 -5.99
CA THR A 476 -16.04 -3.23 -6.35
C THR A 476 -16.48 -4.12 -5.20
N ASP A 477 -17.78 -4.38 -5.13
CA ASP A 477 -18.41 -5.09 -4.01
C ASP A 477 -18.61 -6.59 -4.30
N SER A 478 -18.46 -7.00 -5.56
CA SER A 478 -18.59 -8.40 -5.95
C SER A 478 -17.71 -8.76 -7.14
N LEU A 479 -17.48 -10.06 -7.34
CA LEU A 479 -16.78 -10.58 -8.51
C LEU A 479 -17.50 -10.23 -9.83
N GLY A 480 -18.83 -10.11 -9.79
CA GLY A 480 -19.61 -9.67 -10.95
C GLY A 480 -19.17 -8.27 -11.37
N GLN A 481 -19.27 -7.32 -10.43
CA GLN A 481 -18.87 -5.93 -10.64
C GLN A 481 -17.40 -5.78 -11.04
N LEU A 482 -16.50 -6.57 -10.43
CA LEU A 482 -15.08 -6.61 -10.78
C LEU A 482 -14.90 -6.90 -12.29
N PHE A 483 -15.58 -7.93 -12.79
CA PHE A 483 -15.53 -8.32 -14.21
C PHE A 483 -16.24 -7.34 -15.13
N ASP A 484 -17.35 -6.77 -14.69
CA ASP A 484 -18.16 -5.80 -15.44
C ASP A 484 -17.38 -4.50 -15.69
N VAL A 485 -16.64 -4.02 -14.69
CA VAL A 485 -15.73 -2.87 -14.79
C VAL A 485 -14.50 -3.23 -15.62
N ALA A 486 -13.93 -4.44 -15.43
CA ALA A 486 -12.76 -4.90 -16.19
C ALA A 486 -13.01 -4.94 -17.69
N GLY A 487 -14.18 -5.46 -18.11
CA GLY A 487 -14.55 -5.54 -19.52
C GLY A 487 -14.68 -4.17 -20.17
N LEU A 488 -15.21 -3.18 -19.45
CA LEU A 488 -15.29 -1.81 -19.94
C LEU A 488 -13.88 -1.20 -20.11
N LEU A 489 -13.04 -1.28 -19.08
CA LEU A 489 -11.69 -0.69 -19.11
C LEU A 489 -10.76 -1.34 -20.14
N ALA A 490 -10.88 -2.65 -20.35
CA ALA A 490 -9.99 -3.38 -21.25
C ALA A 490 -10.29 -3.12 -22.73
N PHE A 491 -11.53 -2.75 -23.07
CA PHE A 491 -11.99 -2.73 -24.45
C PHE A 491 -12.67 -1.43 -24.89
N GLN A 492 -12.89 -0.45 -24.01
CA GLN A 492 -13.48 0.85 -24.37
C GLN A 492 -12.57 2.02 -23.98
N PRO A 493 -12.64 3.17 -24.69
CA PRO A 493 -11.94 4.37 -24.30
C PRO A 493 -12.47 4.93 -22.96
N LEU A 494 -11.65 5.70 -22.25
CA LEU A 494 -12.10 6.37 -21.03
C LEU A 494 -13.04 7.55 -21.38
N PRO A 495 -14.12 7.75 -20.59
CA PRO A 495 -15.02 8.88 -20.75
C PRO A 495 -14.31 10.20 -20.45
N GLN A 496 -14.66 11.26 -21.19
CA GLN A 496 -14.12 12.62 -20.98
C GLN A 496 -14.88 13.40 -19.89
N GLY A 497 -16.06 12.93 -19.51
CA GLY A 497 -16.94 13.58 -18.54
C GLY A 497 -18.10 12.68 -18.14
N SER A 498 -19.07 13.24 -17.42
CA SER A 498 -20.22 12.50 -16.87
C SER A 498 -21.49 12.60 -17.72
N ARG A 499 -21.42 13.15 -18.93
CA ARG A 499 -22.59 13.34 -19.80
C ARG A 499 -22.88 12.07 -20.60
N VAL A 500 -24.06 11.49 -20.39
CA VAL A 500 -24.47 10.21 -20.97
C VAL A 500 -25.63 10.42 -21.93
N ALA A 501 -25.56 9.83 -23.12
CA ALA A 501 -26.73 9.70 -23.99
C ALA A 501 -27.31 8.28 -23.90
N VAL A 502 -28.61 8.16 -24.15
CA VAL A 502 -29.33 6.88 -24.12
C VAL A 502 -29.98 6.64 -25.48
N VAL A 503 -29.68 5.49 -26.08
CA VAL A 503 -30.32 5.01 -27.32
C VAL A 503 -30.95 3.65 -27.04
N GLY A 504 -32.21 3.45 -27.39
CA GLY A 504 -32.81 2.14 -27.22
C GLY A 504 -34.12 1.95 -27.97
N ASN A 505 -34.83 0.87 -27.65
CA ASN A 505 -36.13 0.55 -28.27
C ASN A 505 -37.28 0.36 -27.27
N SER A 506 -37.11 0.84 -26.03
CA SER A 506 -38.08 0.75 -24.95
C SER A 506 -38.05 1.99 -24.07
N ASP A 507 -39.19 2.71 -23.98
CA ASP A 507 -39.32 3.89 -23.13
C ASP A 507 -39.13 3.56 -21.64
N ALA A 508 -39.60 2.39 -21.20
CA ALA A 508 -39.43 1.95 -19.82
C ALA A 508 -37.95 1.77 -19.44
N LEU A 509 -37.13 1.22 -20.35
CA LEU A 509 -35.69 1.11 -20.12
C LEU A 509 -34.98 2.47 -20.20
N ALA A 510 -35.47 3.39 -21.03
CA ALA A 510 -34.92 4.74 -21.10
C ALA A 510 -35.09 5.50 -19.76
N VAL A 511 -36.27 5.39 -19.13
CA VAL A 511 -36.52 5.96 -17.80
C VAL A 511 -35.63 5.31 -16.75
N LEU A 512 -35.59 3.96 -16.70
CA LEU A 512 -34.74 3.23 -15.75
C LEU A 512 -33.26 3.58 -15.91
N THR A 513 -32.78 3.74 -17.15
CA THR A 513 -31.40 4.14 -17.45
C THR A 513 -31.12 5.56 -16.96
N THR A 514 -32.09 6.46 -17.11
CA THR A 514 -31.96 7.84 -16.64
C THR A 514 -31.86 7.90 -15.13
N ASP A 515 -32.78 7.26 -14.40
CA ASP A 515 -32.77 7.20 -12.93
C ASP A 515 -31.47 6.55 -12.39
N ALA A 516 -31.02 5.46 -13.04
CA ALA A 516 -29.77 4.80 -12.67
C ALA A 516 -28.54 5.71 -12.89
N CYS A 517 -28.52 6.48 -14.00
CA CYS A 517 -27.45 7.43 -14.28
C CYS A 517 -27.40 8.53 -13.22
N GLU A 518 -28.54 9.19 -12.94
CA GLU A 518 -28.61 10.30 -11.98
C GLU A 518 -28.23 9.86 -10.57
N SER A 519 -28.75 8.73 -10.10
CA SER A 519 -28.40 8.18 -8.78
C SER A 519 -26.93 7.76 -8.66
N SER A 520 -26.26 7.52 -9.78
CA SER A 520 -24.84 7.17 -9.85
C SER A 520 -23.93 8.38 -10.15
N GLY A 521 -24.48 9.59 -10.17
CA GLY A 521 -23.75 10.84 -10.42
C GLY A 521 -23.38 11.09 -11.90
N LEU A 522 -24.04 10.39 -12.83
CA LEU A 522 -23.97 10.66 -14.26
C LEU A 522 -25.14 11.55 -14.67
N SER A 523 -24.98 12.33 -15.74
CA SER A 523 -25.99 13.27 -16.22
C SER A 523 -26.46 12.86 -17.60
N VAL A 524 -27.75 12.50 -17.75
CA VAL A 524 -28.31 12.22 -19.07
C VAL A 524 -28.49 13.52 -19.84
N VAL A 525 -27.94 13.61 -21.05
CA VAL A 525 -28.02 14.79 -21.91
C VAL A 525 -28.94 14.55 -23.11
N GLY A 526 -29.78 15.54 -23.40
CA GLY A 526 -30.82 15.41 -24.43
C GLY A 526 -31.97 14.49 -24.01
N ALA A 527 -32.97 14.35 -24.88
CA ALA A 527 -34.01 13.35 -24.69
C ALA A 527 -33.48 11.96 -25.12
N PRO A 528 -33.72 10.88 -24.34
CA PRO A 528 -33.40 9.53 -24.77
C PRO A 528 -33.97 9.22 -26.16
N VAL A 529 -33.15 8.63 -27.03
CA VAL A 529 -33.57 8.25 -28.38
C VAL A 529 -34.23 6.87 -28.31
N THR A 530 -35.55 6.85 -28.13
CA THR A 530 -36.33 5.60 -28.18
C THR A 530 -36.83 5.34 -29.59
N LEU A 531 -36.31 4.28 -30.22
CA LEU A 531 -36.76 3.77 -31.50
C LEU A 531 -37.92 2.79 -31.30
N ARG A 532 -38.73 2.58 -32.36
CA ARG A 532 -39.79 1.58 -32.31
C ARG A 532 -39.20 0.19 -32.13
N GLN A 533 -39.91 -0.68 -31.43
CA GLN A 533 -39.44 -2.05 -31.19
C GLN A 533 -39.26 -2.85 -32.50
N ASP A 534 -40.01 -2.53 -33.56
CA ASP A 534 -39.93 -3.14 -34.90
C ASP A 534 -38.92 -2.46 -35.84
N CYS A 535 -38.10 -1.53 -35.31
CA CYS A 535 -37.06 -0.84 -36.06
C CYS A 535 -36.07 -1.84 -36.69
N ASP A 536 -35.62 -1.55 -37.91
CA ASP A 536 -34.55 -2.31 -38.55
C ASP A 536 -33.17 -1.99 -37.95
N VAL A 537 -32.23 -2.91 -38.16
CA VAL A 537 -30.85 -2.81 -37.68
C VAL A 537 -30.11 -1.59 -38.24
N ASP A 538 -30.35 -1.23 -39.50
CA ASP A 538 -29.65 -0.13 -40.16
C ASP A 538 -30.02 1.23 -39.58
N THR A 539 -31.30 1.42 -39.26
CA THR A 539 -31.83 2.61 -38.60
C THR A 539 -31.30 2.70 -37.18
N PHE A 540 -31.30 1.59 -36.42
CA PHE A 540 -30.71 1.55 -35.07
C PHE A 540 -29.22 1.91 -35.08
N ALA A 541 -28.46 1.33 -36.02
CA ALA A 541 -27.04 1.61 -36.21
C ALA A 541 -26.75 3.05 -36.67
N ARG A 542 -27.67 3.69 -37.40
CA ARG A 542 -27.54 5.11 -37.76
C ARG A 542 -27.71 6.01 -36.54
N SER A 543 -28.73 5.77 -35.72
CA SER A 543 -28.96 6.53 -34.49
C SER A 543 -27.79 6.45 -33.51
N ILE A 544 -27.18 5.26 -33.36
CA ILE A 544 -25.96 5.09 -32.56
C ILE A 544 -24.84 6.02 -33.06
N ARG A 545 -24.57 6.03 -34.38
CA ARG A 545 -23.49 6.83 -34.97
C ARG A 545 -23.75 8.33 -34.86
N GLU A 546 -24.99 8.77 -35.02
CA GLU A 546 -25.39 10.17 -34.86
C GLU A 546 -25.12 10.65 -33.42
N VAL A 547 -25.55 9.87 -32.42
CA VAL A 547 -25.33 10.20 -31.00
C VAL A 547 -23.86 10.16 -30.62
N LEU A 548 -23.08 9.19 -31.12
CA LEU A 548 -21.64 9.15 -30.87
C LEU A 548 -20.90 10.37 -31.47
N GLY A 549 -21.43 10.94 -32.56
CA GLY A 549 -20.89 12.14 -33.20
C GLY A 549 -21.15 13.46 -32.46
N ASP A 550 -22.00 13.47 -31.42
CA ASP A 550 -22.34 14.69 -30.68
C ASP A 550 -21.31 15.03 -29.59
N ASP A 551 -20.60 16.15 -29.72
CA ASP A 551 -19.59 16.62 -28.75
C ASP A 551 -20.15 16.94 -27.35
N HIS A 552 -21.47 17.03 -27.19
CA HIS A 552 -22.11 17.16 -25.89
C HIS A 552 -22.25 15.83 -25.12
N VAL A 553 -21.92 14.71 -25.75
CA VAL A 553 -22.01 13.36 -25.18
C VAL A 553 -20.61 12.84 -24.85
N ASP A 554 -20.40 12.37 -23.61
CA ASP A 554 -19.14 11.76 -23.18
C ASP A 554 -19.20 10.23 -23.20
N SER A 555 -20.39 9.63 -23.06
CA SER A 555 -20.61 8.18 -23.05
C SER A 555 -21.98 7.81 -23.63
N LEU A 556 -22.12 6.61 -24.18
CA LEU A 556 -23.39 6.10 -24.72
C LEU A 556 -23.83 4.82 -24.01
N VAL A 557 -25.07 4.82 -23.50
CA VAL A 557 -25.77 3.62 -23.02
C VAL A 557 -26.80 3.18 -24.07
N ILE A 558 -26.67 1.95 -24.53
CA ILE A 558 -27.59 1.32 -25.49
C ILE A 558 -28.48 0.34 -24.75
N THR A 559 -29.80 0.42 -24.93
CA THR A 559 -30.74 -0.57 -24.37
C THR A 559 -31.55 -1.24 -25.47
N HIS A 560 -31.69 -2.56 -25.43
CA HIS A 560 -32.48 -3.27 -26.42
C HIS A 560 -33.26 -4.45 -25.81
N VAL A 561 -34.55 -4.49 -26.14
CA VAL A 561 -35.46 -5.58 -25.81
C VAL A 561 -35.81 -6.33 -27.10
N PRO A 562 -35.48 -7.63 -27.22
CA PRO A 562 -35.84 -8.42 -28.39
C PRO A 562 -37.36 -8.66 -28.47
N MET A 563 -37.89 -8.78 -29.69
CA MET A 563 -39.28 -9.17 -29.90
C MET A 563 -39.49 -10.68 -29.72
N LEU A 564 -40.52 -11.06 -28.96
CA LEU A 564 -40.92 -12.46 -28.79
C LEU A 564 -41.50 -13.02 -30.10
N GLY A 565 -41.07 -14.24 -30.48
CA GLY A 565 -41.64 -14.97 -31.62
C GLY A 565 -41.08 -14.62 -33.01
N VAL A 566 -40.09 -13.71 -33.08
CA VAL A 566 -39.35 -13.39 -34.32
C VAL A 566 -37.96 -14.02 -34.25
N PRO A 567 -37.44 -14.68 -35.30
CA PRO A 567 -36.06 -15.15 -35.33
C PRO A 567 -35.10 -13.98 -35.02
N GLY A 568 -34.24 -14.15 -34.01
CA GLY A 568 -33.37 -13.08 -33.53
C GLY A 568 -32.45 -12.55 -34.63
N GLN A 569 -32.57 -11.24 -34.94
CA GLN A 569 -31.56 -10.54 -35.72
C GLN A 569 -30.26 -10.44 -34.89
N PRO A 570 -29.07 -10.39 -35.51
CA PRO A 570 -27.80 -10.36 -34.79
C PRO A 570 -27.48 -8.98 -34.20
N TRP A 571 -28.31 -8.50 -33.27
CA TRP A 571 -28.23 -7.18 -32.66
C TRP A 571 -26.87 -6.88 -32.02
N GLU A 572 -26.23 -7.86 -31.38
CA GLU A 572 -24.87 -7.71 -30.84
C GLU A 572 -23.88 -7.28 -31.92
N ARG A 573 -23.85 -7.99 -33.06
CA ARG A 573 -22.96 -7.66 -34.19
C ARG A 573 -23.28 -6.30 -34.80
N ALA A 574 -24.56 -5.94 -34.89
CA ALA A 574 -24.99 -4.65 -35.40
C ALA A 574 -24.53 -3.49 -34.51
N ILE A 575 -24.74 -3.62 -33.19
CA ILE A 575 -24.31 -2.63 -32.20
C ILE A 575 -22.78 -2.48 -32.23
N SER A 576 -22.03 -3.59 -32.21
CA SER A 576 -20.57 -3.56 -32.28
C SER A 576 -20.06 -2.95 -33.59
N ALA A 577 -20.71 -3.23 -34.73
CA ALA A 577 -20.37 -2.59 -36.00
C ALA A 577 -20.64 -1.08 -35.97
N ALA A 578 -21.76 -0.64 -35.40
CA ALA A 578 -22.12 0.78 -35.30
C ALA A 578 -21.17 1.57 -34.38
N ALA A 579 -20.65 0.93 -33.32
CA ALA A 579 -19.70 1.52 -32.38
C ALA A 579 -18.23 1.40 -32.83
N THR A 580 -17.95 0.79 -33.98
CA THR A 580 -16.57 0.62 -34.47
C THR A 580 -15.91 1.97 -34.70
N GLY A 581 -14.74 2.19 -34.09
CA GLY A 581 -14.00 3.46 -34.17
C GLY A 581 -14.53 4.56 -33.25
N ALA A 582 -15.47 4.26 -32.34
CA ALA A 582 -15.94 5.20 -31.34
C ALA A 582 -14.79 5.69 -30.45
N THR A 583 -14.72 6.99 -30.23
CA THR A 583 -13.75 7.63 -29.31
C THR A 583 -14.32 7.81 -27.90
N LYS A 584 -15.59 7.46 -27.70
CA LYS A 584 -16.36 7.55 -26.46
C LYS A 584 -16.77 6.14 -26.02
N PRO A 585 -16.81 5.83 -24.72
CA PRO A 585 -17.23 4.52 -24.23
C PRO A 585 -18.69 4.25 -24.58
N VAL A 586 -18.93 3.02 -25.05
CA VAL A 586 -20.25 2.48 -25.36
C VAL A 586 -20.51 1.27 -24.46
N VAL A 587 -21.62 1.26 -23.76
CA VAL A 587 -22.13 0.11 -23.01
C VAL A 587 -23.49 -0.29 -23.54
N ALA A 588 -23.77 -1.59 -23.62
CA ALA A 588 -25.04 -2.10 -24.14
C ALA A 588 -25.76 -3.00 -23.12
N VAL A 589 -27.08 -2.94 -23.09
CA VAL A 589 -27.95 -3.77 -22.24
C VAL A 589 -28.92 -4.54 -23.12
N LEU A 590 -28.87 -5.86 -23.05
CA LEU A 590 -29.77 -6.75 -23.82
C LEU A 590 -30.68 -7.53 -22.87
N VAL A 591 -31.96 -7.18 -22.85
CA VAL A 591 -32.94 -7.73 -21.90
C VAL A 591 -33.62 -8.97 -22.50
N ALA A 592 -32.90 -10.10 -22.57
CA ALA A 592 -33.42 -11.49 -22.59
C ALA A 592 -32.29 -12.52 -22.80
N ALA A 593 -32.39 -13.65 -22.08
CA ALA A 593 -31.67 -14.92 -22.22
C ALA A 593 -30.37 -14.90 -23.05
N ARG A 594 -29.32 -14.31 -22.48
CA ARG A 594 -27.98 -14.81 -22.78
C ARG A 594 -27.79 -16.09 -21.98
N ASP A 595 -27.41 -17.17 -22.66
CA ASP A 595 -26.55 -18.16 -22.00
C ASP A 595 -25.29 -17.41 -21.53
N GLU A 596 -24.56 -17.94 -20.55
CA GLU A 596 -23.40 -17.25 -19.96
C GLU A 596 -22.23 -17.00 -20.95
N SER A 597 -22.46 -17.00 -22.28
CA SER A 597 -21.52 -16.78 -23.36
C SER A 597 -21.18 -15.28 -23.52
N GLY A 598 -20.11 -14.85 -22.87
CA GLY A 598 -19.32 -13.67 -23.25
C GLY A 598 -20.00 -12.30 -23.12
N LEU A 599 -19.77 -11.56 -22.03
CA LEU A 599 -20.20 -10.16 -21.84
C LEU A 599 -19.59 -9.18 -22.85
N ILE A 600 -18.69 -9.60 -23.73
CA ILE A 600 -18.01 -8.71 -24.68
C ILE A 600 -18.07 -9.35 -26.07
N ALA A 601 -18.74 -8.68 -27.01
CA ALA A 601 -18.77 -9.16 -28.38
C ALA A 601 -17.47 -8.76 -29.10
N PRO A 602 -16.82 -9.69 -29.82
CA PRO A 602 -15.70 -9.33 -30.67
C PRO A 602 -16.16 -8.38 -31.78
N GLN A 603 -15.24 -7.53 -32.26
CA GLN A 603 -15.53 -6.69 -33.42
C GLN A 603 -15.85 -7.53 -34.67
N PRO A 604 -16.62 -7.00 -35.63
CA PRO A 604 -16.90 -7.69 -36.89
C PRO A 604 -15.61 -8.18 -37.58
N GLY A 605 -15.51 -9.49 -37.82
CA GLY A 605 -14.34 -10.11 -38.46
C GLY A 605 -13.24 -10.57 -37.49
N SER A 606 -13.37 -10.33 -36.18
CA SER A 606 -12.49 -10.88 -35.14
C SER A 606 -13.14 -12.08 -34.42
N VAL A 607 -12.30 -13.01 -33.97
CA VAL A 607 -12.72 -14.15 -33.12
C VAL A 607 -12.66 -13.77 -31.63
N ASP A 608 -11.73 -12.89 -31.25
CA ASP A 608 -11.50 -12.47 -29.88
C ASP A 608 -11.80 -10.98 -29.67
N PRO A 609 -12.23 -10.59 -28.46
CA PRO A 609 -12.36 -9.18 -28.09
C PRO A 609 -11.08 -8.38 -28.30
N ALA A 610 -11.24 -7.14 -28.76
CA ALA A 610 -10.14 -6.22 -29.02
C ALA A 610 -10.55 -4.79 -28.61
N PRO A 611 -9.61 -3.82 -28.52
CA PRO A 611 -9.96 -2.43 -28.27
C PRO A 611 -11.06 -1.94 -29.24
N GLY A 612 -12.13 -1.38 -28.66
CA GLY A 612 -13.37 -1.00 -29.34
C GLY A 612 -14.47 -2.08 -29.32
N SER A 613 -14.24 -3.27 -28.74
CA SER A 613 -15.28 -4.27 -28.50
C SER A 613 -16.28 -3.77 -27.45
N VAL A 614 -17.58 -3.87 -27.74
CA VAL A 614 -18.64 -3.33 -26.87
C VAL A 614 -18.97 -4.34 -25.75
N PRO A 615 -18.94 -3.92 -24.47
CA PRO A 615 -19.46 -4.71 -23.36
C PRO A 615 -21.00 -4.69 -23.33
N PHE A 616 -21.57 -5.87 -23.11
CA PHE A 616 -22.99 -6.17 -22.99
C PHE A 616 -23.31 -6.64 -21.57
N TYR A 617 -24.26 -5.98 -20.92
CA TYR A 617 -24.68 -6.22 -19.55
C TYR A 617 -26.07 -6.86 -19.49
N GLY A 618 -26.34 -7.57 -18.40
CA GLY A 618 -27.64 -8.22 -18.18
C GLY A 618 -28.70 -7.23 -17.73
N THR A 619 -28.30 -6.19 -17.00
CA THR A 619 -29.21 -5.14 -16.52
C THR A 619 -28.66 -3.73 -16.72
N VAL A 620 -29.55 -2.74 -16.57
CA VAL A 620 -29.21 -1.32 -16.65
C VAL A 620 -28.29 -0.92 -15.49
N GLU A 621 -28.56 -1.43 -14.29
CA GLU A 621 -27.81 -1.13 -13.08
C GLU A 621 -26.36 -1.61 -13.19
N GLU A 622 -26.12 -2.80 -13.76
CA GLU A 622 -24.78 -3.33 -14.01
C GLU A 622 -23.99 -2.42 -14.96
N ALA A 623 -24.60 -2.03 -16.09
CA ALA A 623 -23.98 -1.18 -17.09
C ALA A 623 -23.64 0.22 -16.55
N VAL A 624 -24.62 0.84 -15.88
CA VAL A 624 -24.47 2.20 -15.34
C VAL A 624 -23.51 2.22 -14.16
N MET A 625 -23.52 1.20 -13.30
CA MET A 625 -22.54 1.06 -12.22
C MET A 625 -21.11 0.98 -12.76
N ALA A 626 -20.87 0.13 -13.78
CA ALA A 626 -19.56 0.02 -14.39
C ALA A 626 -19.11 1.34 -15.02
N LEU A 627 -20.01 2.00 -15.77
CA LEU A 627 -19.74 3.29 -16.41
C LEU A 627 -19.45 4.40 -15.39
N SER A 628 -20.22 4.48 -14.30
CA SER A 628 -20.01 5.49 -13.24
C SER A 628 -18.65 5.32 -12.56
N ARG A 629 -18.27 4.08 -12.22
CA ARG A 629 -16.96 3.76 -11.61
C ARG A 629 -15.80 4.15 -12.54
N VAL A 630 -15.89 3.81 -13.83
CA VAL A 630 -14.88 4.16 -14.84
C VAL A 630 -14.83 5.68 -15.08
N THR A 631 -15.97 6.37 -15.04
CA THR A 631 -16.05 7.83 -15.16
C THR A 631 -15.35 8.53 -14.00
N ARG A 632 -15.60 8.11 -12.76
CA ARG A 632 -14.93 8.63 -11.57
C ARG A 632 -13.41 8.42 -11.64
N TYR A 633 -12.99 7.25 -12.11
CA TYR A 633 -11.57 6.97 -12.35
C TYR A 633 -10.96 7.87 -13.42
N ALA A 634 -11.63 8.07 -14.55
CA ALA A 634 -11.15 8.94 -15.62
C ALA A 634 -10.97 10.39 -15.12
N GLN A 635 -11.93 10.89 -14.34
CA GLN A 635 -11.82 12.19 -13.68
C GLN A 635 -10.65 12.25 -12.70
N TRP A 636 -10.49 11.24 -11.83
CA TRP A 636 -9.35 11.15 -10.91
C TRP A 636 -8.01 11.15 -11.67
N ARG A 637 -7.92 10.38 -12.75
CA ARG A 637 -6.71 10.25 -13.58
C ARG A 637 -6.35 11.56 -14.27
N ALA A 638 -7.33 12.36 -14.67
CA ALA A 638 -7.13 13.65 -15.32
C ALA A 638 -6.70 14.77 -14.35
N ARG A 639 -6.97 14.64 -13.05
CA ARG A 639 -6.56 15.63 -12.05
C ARG A 639 -5.03 15.68 -11.87
N PRO A 640 -4.42 16.86 -11.69
CA PRO A 640 -3.02 16.96 -11.27
C PRO A 640 -2.75 16.21 -9.96
N LEU A 641 -1.52 15.72 -9.77
CA LEU A 641 -1.14 14.94 -8.58
C LEU A 641 -1.08 15.77 -7.30
N GLY A 642 -0.94 17.08 -7.42
CA GLY A 642 -0.58 17.99 -6.34
C GLY A 642 0.90 17.92 -5.97
N GLU A 643 1.33 18.81 -5.10
CA GLU A 643 2.68 18.87 -4.54
C GLU A 643 2.63 18.64 -3.03
N ILE A 644 3.64 17.95 -2.50
CA ILE A 644 3.83 17.83 -1.04
C ILE A 644 4.46 19.15 -0.60
N PRO A 645 3.80 19.95 0.25
CA PRO A 645 4.34 21.23 0.66
C PRO A 645 5.62 21.08 1.51
N ASP A 646 6.58 21.98 1.29
CA ASP A 646 7.75 22.12 2.15
C ASP A 646 7.55 23.33 3.08
N PHE A 647 7.63 23.08 4.38
CA PHE A 647 7.41 24.09 5.42
C PHE A 647 8.75 24.40 6.09
N ALA A 648 9.24 25.62 5.89
CA ALA A 648 10.53 26.06 6.41
C ALA A 648 10.54 26.32 7.93
N ASP A 649 9.36 26.46 8.54
CA ASP A 649 9.15 26.79 9.95
C ASP A 649 9.08 25.56 10.88
N LEU A 650 9.26 24.34 10.35
CA LEU A 650 9.14 23.12 11.14
C LEU A 650 10.35 22.87 12.04
N ARG A 651 10.09 22.63 13.33
CA ARG A 651 11.10 22.32 14.37
C ARG A 651 11.00 20.86 14.82
N ARG A 652 11.21 19.93 13.88
CA ARG A 652 11.03 18.47 14.09
C ARG A 652 11.82 17.90 15.26
N GLU A 653 13.07 18.33 15.42
CA GLU A 653 13.94 17.86 16.51
C GLU A 653 13.41 18.26 17.88
N GLU A 654 12.83 19.45 18.00
CA GLU A 654 12.24 19.92 19.25
C GLU A 654 10.99 19.11 19.61
N ALA A 655 10.12 18.83 18.63
CA ALA A 655 8.94 17.99 18.85
C ALA A 655 9.33 16.57 19.29
N ALA A 656 10.32 15.96 18.61
CA ALA A 656 10.82 14.63 18.96
C ALA A 656 11.43 14.60 20.38
N ALA A 657 12.15 15.65 20.78
CA ALA A 657 12.70 15.76 22.13
C ALA A 657 11.61 15.80 23.20
N VAL A 658 10.51 16.54 22.97
CA VAL A 658 9.37 16.58 23.90
C VAL A 658 8.68 15.22 24.00
N VAL A 659 8.50 14.53 22.87
CA VAL A 659 7.92 13.17 22.87
C VAL A 659 8.79 12.20 23.68
N LEU A 660 10.11 12.23 23.48
CA LEU A 660 11.05 11.40 24.23
C LEU A 660 11.06 11.75 25.73
N GLU A 661 10.97 13.03 26.08
CA GLU A 661 10.84 13.50 27.47
C GLU A 661 9.60 12.88 28.14
N VAL A 662 8.44 12.94 27.47
CA VAL A 662 7.18 12.41 28.01
C VAL A 662 7.24 10.89 28.15
N LEU A 663 7.63 10.17 27.10
CA LEU A 663 7.68 8.70 27.10
C LEU A 663 8.81 8.13 27.96
N GLY A 664 9.89 8.89 28.18
CA GLY A 664 11.03 8.48 29.01
C GLY A 664 10.83 8.71 30.51
N SER A 665 9.79 9.45 30.90
CA SER A 665 9.51 9.74 32.31
C SER A 665 8.68 8.64 32.97
N SER A 666 9.25 7.96 33.97
CA SER A 666 8.63 6.81 34.67
C SER A 666 7.41 7.15 35.54
N ASP A 667 7.01 8.42 35.62
CA ASP A 667 6.07 8.96 36.64
C ASP A 667 4.76 9.54 36.07
N VAL A 668 4.43 9.31 34.79
CA VAL A 668 3.21 9.92 34.21
C VAL A 668 1.95 9.11 34.52
N GLY A 669 1.05 9.76 35.26
CA GLY A 669 -0.17 9.20 35.85
C GLY A 669 -1.23 8.73 34.85
N HIS A 670 -2.04 7.79 35.35
CA HIS A 670 -3.28 7.25 34.76
C HIS A 670 -3.19 6.81 33.29
N ALA A 671 -2.58 5.63 33.08
CA ALA A 671 -2.70 4.88 31.83
C ALA A 671 -4.18 4.59 31.52
N GLU A 672 -4.75 5.30 30.53
CA GLU A 672 -5.96 4.84 29.85
C GLU A 672 -5.56 3.69 28.93
N ARG A 673 -6.07 2.49 29.23
CA ARG A 673 -5.99 1.35 28.32
C ARG A 673 -6.95 1.61 27.16
N ASP A 674 -6.46 1.53 25.94
CA ASP A 674 -7.36 1.49 24.77
C ASP A 674 -8.12 0.15 24.70
N ALA A 675 -8.96 0.02 23.67
CA ALA A 675 -9.68 -1.22 23.38
C ALA A 675 -8.75 -2.42 23.08
N GLN A 676 -7.46 -2.19 22.85
CA GLN A 676 -6.42 -3.20 22.62
C GLN A 676 -5.56 -3.49 23.88
N GLY A 677 -5.68 -2.70 24.94
CA GLY A 677 -4.94 -2.84 26.19
C GLY A 677 -3.54 -2.22 26.18
N GLU A 678 -3.21 -1.31 25.26
CA GLU A 678 -1.90 -0.64 25.23
C GLU A 678 -1.88 0.60 26.14
N ASP A 679 -0.81 0.73 26.93
CA ASP A 679 -0.58 1.88 27.81
C ASP A 679 -0.18 3.11 26.96
N GLY A 680 -0.82 4.25 27.21
CA GLY A 680 -0.51 5.53 26.57
C GLY A 680 -0.63 6.70 27.54
N VAL A 681 0.03 7.82 27.21
CA VAL A 681 0.00 9.06 27.99
C VAL A 681 -0.91 10.06 27.29
N GLU A 682 -2.02 10.42 27.91
CA GLU A 682 -2.90 11.48 27.41
C GLU A 682 -2.29 12.86 27.69
N LEU A 683 -2.22 13.69 26.65
CA LEU A 683 -1.80 15.08 26.73
C LEU A 683 -2.93 15.99 26.26
N ARG A 684 -3.00 17.19 26.85
CA ARG A 684 -3.93 18.26 26.48
C ARG A 684 -3.17 19.57 26.31
N ALA A 685 -3.68 20.42 25.43
CA ALA A 685 -3.14 21.77 25.22
C ALA A 685 -4.11 22.80 25.79
N GLN A 686 -3.69 23.50 26.84
CA GLN A 686 -4.41 24.62 27.48
C GLN A 686 -3.50 25.85 27.65
N ASP A 687 -2.23 25.62 27.98
CA ASP A 687 -1.19 26.64 28.11
C ASP A 687 -0.12 26.46 27.00
N PRO A 688 0.47 27.54 26.46
CA PRO A 688 1.57 27.44 25.50
C PRO A 688 2.79 26.63 26.01
N ALA A 689 2.97 26.54 27.33
CA ALA A 689 4.05 25.76 27.96
C ALA A 689 3.76 24.25 28.03
N ASP A 690 2.51 23.82 27.82
CA ASP A 690 2.13 22.40 27.86
C ASP A 690 2.91 21.59 26.81
N GLN A 691 3.19 20.32 27.11
CA GLN A 691 3.96 19.46 26.20
C GLN A 691 3.28 19.33 24.83
N LEU A 692 1.95 19.19 24.79
CA LEU A 692 1.21 19.11 23.51
C LEU A 692 1.25 20.44 22.75
N SER A 693 1.13 21.58 23.44
CA SER A 693 1.25 22.91 22.81
C SER A 693 2.63 23.10 22.18
N ARG A 694 3.70 22.66 22.85
CA ARG A 694 5.08 22.69 22.33
C ARG A 694 5.24 21.80 21.09
N ILE A 695 4.69 20.58 21.12
CA ILE A 695 4.70 19.66 19.97
C ILE A 695 3.95 20.29 18.78
N LEU A 696 2.73 20.81 18.98
CA LEU A 696 1.92 21.42 17.93
C LEU A 696 2.58 22.69 17.36
N ALA A 697 3.12 23.56 18.23
CA ALA A 697 3.82 24.77 17.82
C ALA A 697 5.12 24.49 17.04
N ALA A 698 5.75 23.34 17.25
CA ALA A 698 6.89 22.91 16.42
C ALA A 698 6.49 22.59 14.97
N TYR A 699 5.20 22.33 14.71
CA TYR A 699 4.60 22.18 13.39
C TYR A 699 3.82 23.41 12.94
N GLY A 700 3.97 24.56 13.62
CA GLY A 700 3.26 25.80 13.31
C GLY A 700 1.76 25.75 13.58
N ILE A 701 1.31 24.87 14.47
CA ILE A 701 -0.08 24.77 14.92
C ILE A 701 -0.19 25.42 16.30
N GLU A 702 -0.85 26.57 16.37
CA GLU A 702 -1.09 27.29 17.62
C GLU A 702 -2.45 26.93 18.21
N VAL A 703 -2.47 26.50 19.47
CA VAL A 703 -3.69 26.26 20.24
C VAL A 703 -3.98 27.52 21.06
N TRP A 704 -5.21 28.03 21.00
CA TRP A 704 -5.60 29.22 21.75
C TRP A 704 -5.52 28.94 23.26
N PRO A 705 -4.74 29.70 24.04
CA PRO A 705 -4.64 29.50 25.47
C PRO A 705 -5.99 29.58 26.19
N GLY A 706 -6.17 28.74 27.19
CA GLY A 706 -7.24 28.80 28.18
C GLY A 706 -6.66 28.92 29.59
N SER A 707 -7.35 29.63 30.48
CA SER A 707 -6.97 29.80 31.88
C SER A 707 -7.81 28.87 32.77
N PRO A 708 -7.22 27.84 33.42
CA PRO A 708 -7.90 27.03 34.41
C PRO A 708 -8.35 27.87 35.61
N VAL A 709 -9.55 27.63 36.09
CA VAL A 709 -10.18 28.40 37.16
C VAL A 709 -10.86 27.46 38.15
N ALA A 710 -10.56 27.62 39.44
CA ALA A 710 -11.11 26.80 40.52
C ALA A 710 -12.14 27.55 41.37
N SER A 711 -12.35 28.84 41.11
CA SER A 711 -13.36 29.65 41.79
C SER A 711 -13.99 30.70 40.87
N GLU A 712 -15.13 31.23 41.32
CA GLU A 712 -15.83 32.32 40.64
C GLU A 712 -14.95 33.59 40.52
N ASP A 713 -14.18 33.90 41.56
CA ASP A 713 -13.29 35.06 41.57
C ASP A 713 -12.09 34.87 40.62
N GLU A 714 -11.53 33.66 40.56
CA GLU A 714 -10.50 33.31 39.57
C GLU A 714 -11.04 33.38 38.14
N ALA A 715 -12.27 32.91 37.91
CA ALA A 715 -12.92 33.00 36.60
C ALA A 715 -13.08 34.45 36.13
N VAL A 716 -13.47 35.35 37.03
CA VAL A 716 -13.54 36.77 36.74
C VAL A 716 -12.16 37.38 36.47
N ALA A 717 -11.16 37.11 37.31
CA ALA A 717 -9.82 37.65 37.14
C ALA A 717 -9.16 37.18 35.83
N ALA A 718 -9.35 35.90 35.48
CA ALA A 718 -8.94 35.35 34.19
C ALA A 718 -9.66 36.07 33.03
N SER A 719 -10.97 36.31 33.17
CA SER A 719 -11.76 37.01 32.15
C SER A 719 -11.32 38.46 31.92
N GLU A 720 -10.92 39.17 32.98
CA GLU A 720 -10.38 40.54 32.88
C GLU A 720 -9.02 40.57 32.18
N THR A 721 -8.22 39.52 32.36
CA THR A 721 -6.91 39.37 31.70
C THR A 721 -7.06 39.01 30.22
N VAL A 722 -7.97 38.09 29.90
CA VAL A 722 -8.25 37.63 28.53
C VAL A 722 -8.98 38.70 27.72
N GLY A 723 -9.88 39.46 28.35
CA GLY A 723 -10.75 40.45 27.71
C GLY A 723 -12.09 39.86 27.26
N TYR A 724 -13.17 40.62 27.46
CA TYR A 724 -14.53 40.24 27.08
C TYR A 724 -14.80 40.42 25.57
N PRO A 725 -15.66 39.59 24.95
CA PRO A 725 -16.40 38.48 25.56
C PRO A 725 -15.58 37.20 25.74
N VAL A 726 -15.90 36.44 26.79
CA VAL A 726 -15.22 35.17 27.11
C VAL A 726 -16.17 33.97 27.08
N VAL A 727 -15.56 32.80 27.11
CA VAL A 727 -16.20 31.49 27.22
C VAL A 727 -15.80 30.84 28.53
N LEU A 728 -16.75 30.21 29.21
CA LEU A 728 -16.49 29.31 30.33
C LEU A 728 -16.86 27.88 29.91
N LYS A 729 -15.91 26.95 30.00
CA LYS A 729 -16.08 25.55 29.59
C LYS A 729 -15.48 24.57 30.60
N THR A 730 -15.97 23.34 30.62
CA THR A 730 -15.32 22.23 31.35
C THR A 730 -14.40 21.43 30.42
N LEU A 731 -13.29 20.92 30.97
CA LEU A 731 -12.36 20.00 30.28
C LEU A 731 -12.74 18.52 30.43
N ASP A 732 -13.83 18.22 31.13
CA ASP A 732 -14.31 16.84 31.24
C ASP A 732 -14.91 16.38 29.91
N ILE A 733 -14.38 15.31 29.34
CA ILE A 733 -14.74 14.80 28.00
C ILE A 733 -16.23 14.44 27.87
N ARG A 734 -16.91 14.11 28.98
CA ARG A 734 -18.34 13.75 28.98
C ARG A 734 -19.23 14.95 28.67
N PHE A 735 -18.73 16.16 28.95
CA PHE A 735 -19.47 17.41 28.85
C PHE A 735 -18.79 18.43 27.92
N ALA A 736 -17.53 18.22 27.58
CA ALA A 736 -16.75 19.06 26.69
C ALA A 736 -17.48 19.22 25.34
N SER A 737 -17.59 20.47 24.88
CA SER A 737 -18.29 20.83 23.64
C SER A 737 -19.82 20.58 23.61
N ARG A 738 -20.44 20.16 24.73
CA ARG A 738 -21.89 19.89 24.84
C ARG A 738 -22.63 21.03 25.55
N THR A 739 -23.11 21.99 24.76
CA THR A 739 -23.93 23.11 25.27
C THR A 739 -25.25 22.60 25.88
N ASP A 740 -25.83 21.55 25.29
CA ASP A 740 -27.07 20.90 25.73
C ASP A 740 -26.95 20.24 27.11
N LEU A 741 -25.75 19.81 27.50
CA LEU A 741 -25.47 19.21 28.81
C LEU A 741 -24.87 20.20 29.82
N GLY A 742 -24.82 21.49 29.47
CA GLY A 742 -24.35 22.53 30.38
C GLY A 742 -22.83 22.69 30.49
N GLY A 743 -22.04 21.95 29.70
CA GLY A 743 -20.56 21.98 29.76
C GLY A 743 -19.90 23.22 29.13
N LEU A 744 -20.69 24.10 28.51
CA LEU A 744 -20.21 25.27 27.78
C LEU A 744 -21.14 26.48 28.00
N ARG A 745 -20.55 27.66 28.24
CA ARG A 745 -21.24 28.96 28.31
C ARG A 745 -20.49 29.97 27.45
N LEU A 746 -21.18 30.49 26.44
CA LEU A 746 -20.63 31.39 25.42
C LEU A 746 -21.13 32.83 25.63
N ASN A 747 -20.47 33.80 24.99
CA ASN A 747 -20.86 35.22 24.99
C ASN A 747 -21.01 35.81 26.40
N LEU A 748 -20.03 35.56 27.27
CA LEU A 748 -19.99 36.16 28.60
C LEU A 748 -19.35 37.53 28.47
N ASP A 749 -20.18 38.58 28.39
CA ASP A 749 -19.74 39.93 28.02
C ASP A 749 -19.27 40.81 29.20
N ASN A 750 -19.44 40.33 30.43
CA ASN A 750 -19.10 41.08 31.64
C ASN A 750 -18.92 40.17 32.87
N GLN A 751 -18.40 40.75 33.95
CA GLN A 751 -18.18 40.10 35.23
C GLN A 751 -19.42 39.36 35.76
N SER A 752 -20.59 40.02 35.76
CA SER A 752 -21.82 39.40 36.29
C SER A 752 -22.26 38.18 35.49
N ALA A 753 -22.09 38.21 34.16
CA ALA A 753 -22.38 37.06 33.30
C ALA A 753 -21.46 35.87 33.62
N VAL A 754 -20.16 36.13 33.82
CA VAL A 754 -19.18 35.09 34.20
C VAL A 754 -19.51 34.48 35.57
N ARG A 755 -19.80 35.32 36.57
CA ARG A 755 -20.17 34.88 37.91
C ARG A 755 -21.38 33.95 37.90
N ASN A 756 -22.45 34.37 37.21
CA ASN A 756 -23.67 33.58 37.06
C ASN A 756 -23.42 32.27 36.29
N ALA A 757 -22.61 32.32 35.23
CA ALA A 757 -22.26 31.14 34.45
C ALA A 757 -21.46 30.12 35.29
N TYR A 758 -20.47 30.59 36.05
CA TYR A 758 -19.66 29.74 36.93
C TYR A 758 -20.52 29.08 38.00
N ALA A 759 -21.31 29.85 38.75
CA ALA A 759 -22.21 29.33 39.77
C ALA A 759 -23.21 28.31 39.19
N SER A 760 -23.76 28.60 38.00
CA SER A 760 -24.66 27.66 37.31
C SER A 760 -23.95 26.37 36.94
N MET A 761 -22.75 26.43 36.35
CA MET A 761 -22.00 25.25 35.92
C MET A 761 -21.54 24.41 37.11
N ALA A 762 -21.02 25.05 38.16
CA ALA A 762 -20.59 24.37 39.39
C ALA A 762 -21.75 23.65 40.11
N ALA A 763 -22.98 24.15 39.98
CA ALA A 763 -24.17 23.51 40.54
C ALA A 763 -24.76 22.40 39.66
N SER A 764 -24.58 22.48 38.34
CA SER A 764 -25.20 21.54 37.37
C SER A 764 -24.29 20.39 36.95
N LEU A 765 -22.98 20.59 36.96
CA LEU A 765 -22.00 19.58 36.59
C LEU A 765 -21.67 18.68 37.79
N ASP A 766 -21.19 17.47 37.52
CA ASP A 766 -20.63 16.63 38.58
C ASP A 766 -19.32 17.24 39.15
N PRO A 767 -18.90 16.85 40.37
CA PRO A 767 -17.77 17.49 41.05
C PRO A 767 -16.46 17.47 40.24
N ASP A 768 -16.21 16.39 39.50
CA ASP A 768 -14.99 16.25 38.69
C ASP A 768 -15.02 17.20 37.49
N ALA A 769 -16.16 17.33 36.81
CA ALA A 769 -16.33 18.29 35.70
C ALA A 769 -16.33 19.75 36.18
N ALA A 770 -16.90 20.03 37.36
CA ALA A 770 -16.90 21.36 37.98
C ALA A 770 -15.52 21.78 38.49
N ALA A 771 -14.64 20.83 38.84
CA ALA A 771 -13.27 21.11 39.25
C ALA A 771 -12.33 21.46 38.08
N ASN A 772 -12.76 21.21 36.84
CA ASN A 772 -11.95 21.35 35.63
C ASN A 772 -12.50 22.45 34.69
N LEU A 773 -12.85 23.61 35.24
CA LEU A 773 -13.36 24.75 34.47
C LEU A 773 -12.22 25.61 33.92
N VAL A 774 -12.43 26.15 32.71
CA VAL A 774 -11.48 26.98 31.97
C VAL A 774 -12.18 28.20 31.38
N VAL A 775 -11.56 29.36 31.55
CA VAL A 775 -11.91 30.60 30.85
C VAL A 775 -11.06 30.74 29.61
N GLN A 776 -11.66 31.03 28.46
CA GLN A 776 -10.98 31.27 27.19
C GLN A 776 -11.63 32.44 26.45
N GLY A 777 -10.87 33.12 25.59
CA GLY A 777 -11.43 34.19 24.75
C GLY A 777 -12.50 33.66 23.79
N MET A 778 -13.51 34.49 23.46
CA MET A 778 -14.50 34.13 22.45
C MET A 778 -13.90 34.21 21.05
N ALA A 779 -13.94 33.10 20.31
CA ALA A 779 -13.47 33.06 18.94
C ALA A 779 -14.33 33.91 18.00
N PRO A 780 -13.75 34.46 16.91
CA PRO A 780 -14.53 35.07 15.84
C PRO A 780 -15.61 34.10 15.31
N PRO A 781 -16.79 34.61 14.91
CA PRO A 781 -17.83 33.76 14.33
C PRO A 781 -17.32 32.97 13.12
N GLY A 782 -17.52 31.65 13.16
CA GLY A 782 -17.01 30.74 12.13
C GLY A 782 -17.64 29.36 12.21
N VAL A 783 -17.26 28.51 11.28
CA VAL A 783 -17.71 27.11 11.21
C VAL A 783 -16.83 26.25 12.12
N ALA A 784 -17.45 25.54 13.07
CA ALA A 784 -16.73 24.63 13.95
C ALA A 784 -16.42 23.30 13.24
N CYS A 785 -15.15 22.92 13.23
CA CYS A 785 -14.62 21.75 12.55
C CYS A 785 -13.77 20.89 13.51
N VAL A 786 -13.52 19.66 13.10
CA VAL A 786 -12.59 18.74 13.77
C VAL A 786 -11.54 18.25 12.77
N VAL A 787 -10.28 18.32 13.16
CA VAL A 787 -9.14 17.72 12.45
C VAL A 787 -8.51 16.70 13.40
N GLY A 788 -8.21 15.50 12.94
CA GLY A 788 -7.55 14.51 13.78
C GLY A 788 -6.66 13.56 13.01
N SER A 789 -5.80 12.85 13.73
CA SER A 789 -5.01 11.76 13.19
C SER A 789 -5.01 10.56 14.14
N VAL A 790 -4.87 9.37 13.56
CA VAL A 790 -4.68 8.12 14.30
C VAL A 790 -3.56 7.31 13.65
N GLU A 791 -2.68 6.72 14.46
CA GLU A 791 -1.68 5.75 14.02
C GLU A 791 -2.32 4.35 14.01
N ASP A 792 -2.77 3.90 12.84
CA ASP A 792 -3.32 2.55 12.66
C ASP A 792 -2.22 1.52 12.50
N ALA A 793 -2.34 0.38 13.18
CA ALA A 793 -1.32 -0.68 13.16
C ALA A 793 -1.03 -1.23 11.75
N LEU A 794 -2.00 -1.17 10.82
CA LEU A 794 -1.90 -1.67 9.46
C LEU A 794 -1.56 -0.55 8.46
N PHE A 795 -2.22 0.60 8.52
CA PHE A 795 -2.08 1.71 7.57
C PHE A 795 -1.06 2.79 7.97
N GLY A 796 -0.59 2.80 9.22
CA GLY A 796 0.19 3.90 9.78
C GLY A 796 -0.69 5.13 10.03
N PRO A 797 -0.16 6.35 9.87
CA PRO A 797 -0.92 7.55 10.18
C PRO A 797 -2.07 7.74 9.19
N VAL A 798 -3.26 8.06 9.71
CA VAL A 798 -4.44 8.45 8.93
C VAL A 798 -4.97 9.76 9.46
N VAL A 799 -5.05 10.76 8.59
CA VAL A 799 -5.61 12.08 8.91
C VAL A 799 -7.09 12.11 8.55
N SER A 800 -7.90 12.72 9.39
CA SER A 800 -9.32 12.89 9.22
C SER A 800 -9.76 14.34 9.37
N PHE A 801 -10.83 14.69 8.66
CA PHE A 801 -11.48 16.00 8.74
C PHE A 801 -13.00 15.82 8.76
N GLY A 802 -13.69 16.64 9.55
CA GLY A 802 -15.15 16.74 9.56
C GLY A 802 -15.63 18.04 10.20
N LEU A 803 -16.93 18.29 10.14
CA LEU A 803 -17.55 19.35 10.93
C LEU A 803 -17.75 18.87 12.37
N SER A 804 -17.58 19.77 13.34
CA SER A 804 -17.85 19.46 14.74
C SER A 804 -19.35 19.46 15.03
N GLY A 805 -19.78 18.53 15.88
CA GLY A 805 -21.15 18.46 16.36
C GLY A 805 -21.71 17.04 16.36
N VAL A 806 -22.75 16.84 17.16
CA VAL A 806 -23.34 15.52 17.41
C VAL A 806 -23.91 14.88 16.14
N VAL A 807 -24.53 15.65 15.25
CA VAL A 807 -25.15 15.11 14.03
C VAL A 807 -24.10 14.62 13.02
N PRO A 808 -23.09 15.42 12.61
CA PRO A 808 -21.99 14.93 11.78
C PRO A 808 -21.28 13.70 12.38
N GLU A 809 -21.09 13.69 13.71
CA GLU A 809 -20.47 12.57 14.42
C GLU A 809 -21.31 11.28 14.33
N LEU A 810 -22.63 11.36 14.61
CA LEU A 810 -23.53 10.20 14.52
C LEU A 810 -23.69 9.66 13.09
N LEU A 811 -23.58 10.53 12.08
CA LEU A 811 -23.62 10.15 10.67
C LEU A 811 -22.27 9.65 10.15
N GLY A 812 -21.19 9.79 10.92
CA GLY A 812 -19.83 9.48 10.48
C GLY A 812 -19.38 10.34 9.30
N ASP A 813 -19.85 11.59 9.21
CA ASP A 813 -19.60 12.50 8.08
C ASP A 813 -18.18 13.09 8.14
N ARG A 814 -17.19 12.26 7.80
CA ARG A 814 -15.77 12.58 7.88
C ARG A 814 -15.04 12.11 6.62
N GLY A 815 -14.04 12.88 6.20
CA GLY A 815 -13.05 12.47 5.21
C GLY A 815 -11.81 11.87 5.87
N TYR A 816 -11.07 11.04 5.11
CA TYR A 816 -9.84 10.39 5.57
C TYR A 816 -8.75 10.36 4.48
N ARG A 817 -7.48 10.57 4.83
CA ARG A 817 -6.32 10.45 3.92
C ARG A 817 -5.10 9.85 4.63
N ILE A 818 -4.23 9.20 3.86
CA ILE A 818 -2.92 8.73 4.34
C ILE A 818 -1.82 9.71 3.92
N PRO A 819 -0.95 10.16 4.85
CA PRO A 819 0.27 10.89 4.54
C PRO A 819 1.33 10.09 3.76
N PRO A 820 2.21 10.75 2.99
CA PRO A 820 2.31 12.21 2.86
C PRO A 820 1.16 12.81 2.03
N LEU A 821 0.63 13.94 2.47
CA LEU A 821 -0.47 14.64 1.81
C LEU A 821 0.08 15.66 0.81
N THR A 822 -0.55 15.72 -0.37
CA THR A 822 -0.38 16.84 -1.31
C THR A 822 -1.40 17.94 -1.03
N ASP A 823 -1.17 19.13 -1.57
CA ASP A 823 -2.16 20.22 -1.61
C ASP A 823 -3.52 19.77 -2.19
N ALA A 824 -3.50 18.94 -3.25
CA ALA A 824 -4.70 18.35 -3.82
C ALA A 824 -5.38 17.35 -2.87
N ASP A 825 -4.61 16.54 -2.14
CA ASP A 825 -5.16 15.62 -1.12
C ASP A 825 -5.84 16.38 0.01
N ALA A 826 -5.28 17.52 0.44
CA ALA A 826 -5.85 18.39 1.48
C ALA A 826 -7.17 19.02 1.02
N ARG A 827 -7.21 19.58 -0.21
CA ARG A 827 -8.44 20.08 -0.86
C ARG A 827 -9.54 19.03 -0.87
N ASP A 828 -9.21 17.83 -1.37
CA ASP A 828 -10.18 16.74 -1.48
C ASP A 828 -10.60 16.20 -0.09
N LEU A 829 -9.76 16.31 0.94
CA LEU A 829 -10.10 15.93 2.32
C LEU A 829 -11.08 16.91 2.95
N VAL A 830 -10.86 18.23 2.78
CA VAL A 830 -11.76 19.28 3.28
C VAL A 830 -13.12 19.24 2.58
N ALA A 831 -13.16 18.88 1.30
CA ALA A 831 -14.39 18.73 0.54
C ALA A 831 -15.10 17.37 0.74
N ALA A 832 -14.47 16.40 1.41
CA ALA A 832 -15.01 15.04 1.50
C ALA A 832 -16.30 14.91 2.33
N PRO A 833 -16.46 15.59 3.49
CA PRO A 833 -17.72 15.52 4.24
C PRO A 833 -18.90 16.02 3.39
N GLY A 834 -20.03 15.33 3.46
CA GLY A 834 -21.28 15.71 2.80
C GLY A 834 -21.80 17.07 3.28
N ALA A 835 -21.53 17.42 4.54
CA ALA A 835 -21.85 18.73 5.09
C ALA A 835 -20.82 19.83 4.76
N SER A 836 -19.75 19.54 4.03
CA SER A 836 -18.73 20.54 3.65
C SER A 836 -19.25 21.79 2.91
N PRO A 837 -20.40 21.79 2.18
CA PRO A 837 -20.95 23.03 1.62
C PRO A 837 -21.28 24.11 2.66
N VAL A 838 -21.41 23.77 3.95
CA VAL A 838 -21.55 24.75 5.04
C VAL A 838 -20.32 25.68 5.11
N LEU A 839 -19.13 25.21 4.71
CA LEU A 839 -17.93 26.04 4.61
C LEU A 839 -18.06 27.14 3.56
N ASP A 840 -18.95 26.99 2.57
CA ASP A 840 -19.17 27.96 1.49
C ASP A 840 -20.28 28.99 1.81
N GLY A 841 -20.82 28.97 3.02
CA GLY A 841 -21.90 29.87 3.44
C GLY A 841 -23.32 29.32 3.23
N VAL A 842 -23.44 28.04 2.83
CA VAL A 842 -24.76 27.40 2.64
C VAL A 842 -25.54 27.38 3.95
N GLY A 843 -26.81 27.80 3.91
CA GLY A 843 -27.66 27.87 5.10
C GLY A 843 -27.44 29.09 5.98
N GLY A 844 -26.70 30.11 5.49
CA GLY A 844 -26.46 31.36 6.22
C GLY A 844 -25.25 31.32 7.15
N SER A 845 -24.38 30.31 7.02
CA SER A 845 -23.09 30.25 7.72
C SER A 845 -22.10 31.30 7.19
N THR A 846 -21.06 31.58 7.98
CA THR A 846 -19.90 32.35 7.52
C THR A 846 -19.16 31.54 6.45
N THR A 847 -18.80 32.17 5.32
CA THR A 847 -17.86 31.58 4.36
C THR A 847 -16.51 31.41 5.03
N ALA A 848 -16.06 30.16 5.16
CA ALA A 848 -14.86 29.78 5.88
C ALA A 848 -13.60 29.94 5.02
N ASP A 849 -12.49 30.33 5.64
CA ASP A 849 -11.16 30.31 5.03
C ASP A 849 -10.66 28.85 4.84
N ARG A 850 -10.96 28.30 3.66
CA ARG A 850 -10.56 26.92 3.30
C ARG A 850 -9.06 26.77 3.18
N ASP A 851 -8.34 27.78 2.71
CA ASP A 851 -6.89 27.72 2.53
C ASP A 851 -6.18 27.55 3.87
N ALA A 852 -6.64 28.27 4.92
CA ALA A 852 -6.14 28.10 6.27
C ALA A 852 -6.38 26.67 6.80
N LEU A 853 -7.57 26.11 6.53
CA LEU A 853 -7.93 24.76 6.96
C LEU A 853 -7.12 23.68 6.22
N GLU A 854 -6.92 23.83 4.92
CA GLU A 854 -6.05 22.94 4.13
C GLU A 854 -4.61 22.98 4.64
N ASN A 855 -4.10 24.16 4.98
CA ASN A 855 -2.77 24.32 5.59
C ASN A 855 -2.66 23.57 6.94
N LEU A 856 -3.67 23.67 7.80
CA LEU A 856 -3.73 22.94 9.07
C LEU A 856 -3.71 21.43 8.86
N VAL A 857 -4.51 20.92 7.91
CA VAL A 857 -4.57 19.49 7.58
C VAL A 857 -3.22 18.98 7.07
N LEU A 858 -2.52 19.76 6.24
CA LEU A 858 -1.17 19.43 5.76
C LEU A 858 -0.16 19.35 6.91
N ARG A 859 -0.19 20.30 7.84
CA ARG A 859 0.69 20.30 9.03
C ARG A 859 0.40 19.13 9.96
N VAL A 860 -0.87 18.80 10.20
CA VAL A 860 -1.26 17.61 10.97
C VAL A 860 -0.79 16.32 10.28
N GLY A 861 -0.91 16.24 8.94
CA GLY A 861 -0.42 15.09 8.19
C GLY A 861 1.09 14.90 8.26
N LEU A 862 1.86 16.00 8.26
CA LEU A 862 3.31 15.94 8.46
C LEU A 862 3.67 15.54 9.89
N LEU A 863 3.00 16.12 10.89
CA LEU A 863 3.20 15.77 12.31
C LEU A 863 2.97 14.27 12.54
N ALA A 864 1.86 13.73 12.04
CA ALA A 864 1.53 12.31 12.17
C ALA A 864 2.53 11.40 11.42
N ASP A 865 3.03 11.82 10.26
CA ASP A 865 4.05 11.03 9.52
C ASP A 865 5.43 11.09 10.18
N ASP A 866 5.80 12.22 10.78
CA ASP A 866 7.10 12.40 11.42
C ASP A 866 7.15 11.79 12.84
N LEU A 867 6.04 11.77 13.58
CA LEU A 867 5.95 11.31 14.98
C LEU A 867 4.98 10.13 15.17
N PRO A 868 5.38 8.87 14.87
CA PRO A 868 4.57 7.68 15.13
C PRO A 868 4.14 7.49 16.59
N GLU A 869 4.86 8.11 17.51
CA GLU A 869 4.54 8.12 18.93
C GLU A 869 3.22 8.84 19.23
N VAL A 870 2.79 9.76 18.36
CA VAL A 870 1.49 10.42 18.46
C VAL A 870 0.42 9.47 17.93
N GLY A 871 0.00 8.53 18.78
CA GLY A 871 -0.95 7.47 18.43
C GLY A 871 -2.33 8.01 18.07
N ASP A 872 -2.78 9.05 18.78
CA ASP A 872 -4.04 9.75 18.50
C ASP A 872 -3.82 11.26 18.64
N LEU A 873 -4.41 12.06 17.75
CA LEU A 873 -4.49 13.52 17.85
C LEU A 873 -5.89 13.97 17.45
N VAL A 874 -6.50 14.84 18.25
CA VAL A 874 -7.77 15.48 17.95
C VAL A 874 -7.64 16.97 18.23
N LEU A 875 -7.85 17.78 17.20
CA LEU A 875 -8.01 19.22 17.27
C LEU A 875 -9.50 19.53 17.20
N GLU A 876 -10.10 19.88 18.34
CA GLU A 876 -11.54 20.12 18.44
C GLU A 876 -11.89 21.11 19.57
N PRO A 877 -12.73 22.13 19.31
CA PRO A 877 -13.13 22.59 17.97
C PRO A 877 -12.04 23.44 17.31
N VAL A 878 -11.96 23.34 15.98
CA VAL A 878 -11.26 24.28 15.10
C VAL A 878 -12.31 25.23 14.51
N VAL A 879 -12.33 26.49 14.93
CA VAL A 879 -13.29 27.48 14.42
C VAL A 879 -12.70 28.17 13.22
N VAL A 880 -13.31 27.98 12.05
CA VAL A 880 -12.87 28.58 10.78
C VAL A 880 -13.74 29.77 10.44
N SER A 881 -13.17 30.97 10.54
CA SER A 881 -13.81 32.24 10.20
C SER A 881 -13.51 32.63 8.74
N ALA A 882 -14.01 33.78 8.30
CA ALA A 882 -13.74 34.30 6.95
C ALA A 882 -12.29 34.77 6.72
N SER A 883 -11.50 34.96 7.79
CA SER A 883 -10.14 35.53 7.71
C SER A 883 -9.08 34.65 8.37
N GLY A 884 -9.37 33.37 8.56
CA GLY A 884 -8.48 32.40 9.17
C GLY A 884 -9.20 31.46 10.13
N LEU A 885 -8.43 30.64 10.84
CA LEU A 885 -8.94 29.66 11.80
C LEU A 885 -8.34 29.86 13.18
N VAL A 886 -9.00 29.33 14.19
CA VAL A 886 -8.42 29.18 15.53
C VAL A 886 -8.70 27.80 16.11
N VAL A 887 -7.65 27.14 16.63
CA VAL A 887 -7.74 25.85 17.32
C VAL A 887 -8.04 26.11 18.80
N LEU A 888 -9.24 25.76 19.26
CA LEU A 888 -9.70 26.04 20.63
C LEU A 888 -9.38 24.94 21.65
N GLY A 889 -9.04 23.75 21.16
CA GLY A 889 -8.69 22.61 21.97
C GLY A 889 -7.91 21.58 21.18
N ALA A 890 -6.94 20.94 21.85
CA ALA A 890 -6.21 19.81 21.32
C ALA A 890 -6.00 18.75 22.40
N ARG A 891 -6.12 17.49 21.99
CA ARG A 891 -5.86 16.30 22.79
C ARG A 891 -5.00 15.35 21.97
N ALA A 892 -4.01 14.73 22.60
CA ALA A 892 -3.23 13.68 21.97
C ALA A 892 -3.03 12.52 22.95
N VAL A 893 -2.79 11.32 22.41
CA VAL A 893 -2.32 10.17 23.20
C VAL A 893 -0.97 9.76 22.65
N LEU A 894 0.06 9.84 23.48
CA LEU A 894 1.40 9.36 23.15
C LEU A 894 1.56 7.89 23.52
N ARG A 895 2.16 7.10 22.63
CA ARG A 895 2.39 5.66 22.79
C ARG A 895 3.80 5.30 22.36
N HIS A 896 4.34 4.23 22.92
CA HIS A 896 5.51 3.61 22.30
C HIS A 896 5.09 2.99 20.97
N PRO A 897 5.73 3.36 19.86
CA PRO A 897 5.23 3.00 18.55
C PRO A 897 5.44 1.51 18.31
N ALA A 898 4.37 0.79 17.98
CA ALA A 898 4.49 -0.55 17.43
C ALA A 898 5.28 -0.44 16.11
N ALA A 899 6.44 -1.10 16.01
CA ALA A 899 7.37 -0.95 14.88
C ALA A 899 6.65 -0.78 13.53
N ARG A 900 6.76 0.42 12.93
CA ARG A 900 6.19 0.77 11.63
C ARG A 900 6.67 -0.24 10.57
N THR A 901 5.74 -0.74 9.75
CA THR A 901 6.07 -1.78 8.74
C THR A 901 6.76 -1.18 7.50
N ASP A 902 6.76 0.14 7.36
CA ASP A 902 7.31 0.94 6.27
C ASP A 902 8.64 1.59 6.66
N SER A 903 9.54 0.83 7.28
CA SER A 903 10.87 1.35 7.61
C SER A 903 11.52 2.00 6.38
N ARG A 904 12.28 3.07 6.61
CA ARG A 904 12.93 3.84 5.54
C ARG A 904 13.97 3.00 4.75
N ALA A 905 14.28 1.78 5.20
CA ALA A 905 15.08 0.79 4.48
C ALA A 905 14.18 -0.30 3.85
N ARG A 906 14.46 -0.65 2.60
CA ARG A 906 13.75 -1.69 1.85
C ARG A 906 13.73 -3.01 2.63
N ARG A 907 12.58 -3.65 2.68
CA ARG A 907 12.40 -4.98 3.27
C ARG A 907 11.20 -5.66 2.65
N LEU A 908 11.29 -6.97 2.47
CA LEU A 908 10.14 -7.80 2.20
C LEU A 908 9.31 -7.95 3.47
N GLY A 909 7.99 -7.81 3.34
CA GLY A 909 7.05 -8.05 4.44
C GLY A 909 7.15 -9.49 4.94
N THR A 910 6.88 -9.68 6.22
CA THR A 910 6.80 -11.00 6.88
C THR A 910 5.37 -11.46 7.08
#